data_AF-A0A8C5KQW9-F1
#
_entry.id   AF-A0A8C5KQW9-F1
#
_cell.length_a   1.000
_cell.length_b   1.000
_cell.length_c   1.000
_cell.angle_alpha   90.00
_cell.angle_beta   90.00
_cell.angle_gamma   90.00
#
_symmetry.space_group_name_H-M   'P 1'
#
loop_
_entity.id
_entity.type
_entity.pdbx_description
1 polymer ?
#
loop_
_entity_poly.entity_id
_entity_poly.type
_entity_poly.pdbx_seq_one_letter_code
_entity_poly.pdbx_strand_id
1 'polypeptide(L)'
;MAGSRVPRQLFLQGVAAVFMFAFASLYTQIPGLYGPEGILPARKTLRPQGKGRWQQLWETPTLLWEAPRLGLDTAQGLELLTLLGTVLALGTLLLNSLRHSLIYFLLWAAYLSAYQASKTLVTSAPVLPLDSLLLETGFLAVLVAPLRQPPNRKQASQGGLAEASPHEGLPFWLVRWLLFRLMFASGVVKLTSRCPTWWGLTALTYHYETQCLPTPAAWFAHHLPVWLHRLSVVATFLIEIAVPPLFFVPVRHLRLAAFYAQALLQVLIIVTGNYNFFNLLTLVLTTSLLDDDHLSAEPGLNHHKKITTSWPKALLTILSLLLKLATCGLLAYGTVYYFDLEVDWQQYTIRSRTTFTFHQFSQWLKMVTLPTVWLGVASLAWELLKALWRWTQLRGWLRKFYAAVQLSISGTAVVTLFLISLVPYSYVEPGTHGRLWTPAHRLFGAVEHLQLANSYGLFRRMTGVGGRPEVVLEGSYDGHHWTEIEFMYKPGNVSRPPPVLVPHQPRLDWQMWFAALGPHTHSPWFTNLVLCLLQGKEPVIHLIQNNVTMYPFHKQPPTYIRAQRYKYWFSPPGKQGQWWRRQWVEEFFPPVSLGDPTLEMLLRQFGLQDKSPPRARSPNNSLSQALNWIRMQLSPLEPPTLLWGLLGAVAAVRVMQAMLAPWSLQSSPLARREKHKPAPKKDSGAASDQAAPGPNSSTSSSRITRRKK
;
A
#
# COMPACT_ATOMS: atom_id res chain seq x y z
N MET A 1 1.41 1.88 25.47
CA MET A 1 1.51 1.01 24.28
C MET A 1 2.53 -0.09 24.55
N ALA A 2 2.09 -1.18 25.17
CA ALA A 2 2.87 -2.43 25.21
C ALA A 2 3.04 -2.96 23.78
N GLY A 3 4.14 -3.65 23.47
CA GLY A 3 4.53 -3.99 22.09
C GLY A 3 3.41 -4.71 21.32
N SER A 4 2.83 -4.02 20.33
CA SER A 4 1.68 -4.46 19.55
C SER A 4 2.06 -5.63 18.64
N ARG A 5 1.76 -6.86 19.06
CA ARG A 5 2.12 -8.07 18.30
C ARG A 5 1.16 -8.34 17.15
N VAL A 6 -0.15 -8.20 17.38
CA VAL A 6 -1.17 -8.52 16.39
C VAL A 6 -1.18 -7.49 15.25
N PRO A 7 -1.19 -6.17 15.50
CA PRO A 7 -1.09 -5.17 14.44
C PRO A 7 0.18 -5.33 13.58
N ARG A 8 1.31 -5.69 14.21
CA ARG A 8 2.55 -5.94 13.48
C ARG A 8 2.45 -7.16 12.56
N GLN A 9 1.82 -8.23 13.01
CA GLN A 9 1.59 -9.40 12.17
C GLN A 9 0.65 -9.09 11.00
N LEU A 10 -0.42 -8.33 11.25
CA LEU A 10 -1.33 -7.86 10.20
C LEU A 10 -0.60 -6.97 9.19
N PHE A 11 0.26 -6.05 9.65
CA PHE A 11 1.11 -5.24 8.80
C PHE A 11 1.97 -6.11 7.87
N LEU A 12 2.73 -7.04 8.45
CA LEU A 12 3.62 -7.94 7.71
C LEU A 12 2.84 -8.80 6.69
N GLN A 13 1.70 -9.37 7.08
CA GLN A 13 0.82 -10.12 6.17
C GLN A 13 0.28 -9.23 5.06
N GLY A 14 -0.19 -8.02 5.39
CA GLY A 14 -0.70 -7.06 4.43
C GLY A 14 0.34 -6.65 3.40
N VAL A 15 1.58 -6.37 3.83
CA VAL A 15 2.70 -6.06 2.92
C VAL A 15 3.01 -7.25 2.00
N ALA A 16 3.00 -8.48 2.53
CA ALA A 16 3.20 -9.67 1.69
C ALA A 16 2.06 -9.84 0.66
N ALA A 17 0.80 -9.59 1.02
CA ALA A 17 -0.31 -9.62 0.08
C ALA A 17 -0.18 -8.56 -1.02
N VAL A 18 0.24 -7.35 -0.66
CA VAL A 18 0.51 -6.29 -1.65
C VAL A 18 1.66 -6.66 -2.58
N PHE A 19 2.77 -7.21 -2.06
CA PHE A 19 3.86 -7.69 -2.91
C PHE A 19 3.40 -8.79 -3.88
N MET A 20 2.61 -9.75 -3.40
CA MET A 20 2.03 -10.79 -4.25
C MET A 20 1.21 -10.18 -5.40
N PHE A 21 0.31 -9.24 -5.10
CA PHE A 21 -0.47 -8.57 -6.14
C PHE A 21 0.40 -7.76 -7.10
N ALA A 22 1.38 -7.02 -6.59
CA ALA A 22 2.27 -6.20 -7.42
C ALA A 22 3.12 -7.05 -8.37
N PHE A 23 3.70 -8.15 -7.88
CA PHE A 23 4.51 -9.06 -8.70
C PHE A 23 3.68 -9.81 -9.73
N ALA A 24 2.55 -10.42 -9.33
CA ALA A 24 1.70 -11.17 -10.25
C ALA A 24 1.05 -10.25 -11.30
N SER A 25 0.64 -9.04 -10.91
CA SER A 25 0.11 -8.03 -11.84
C SER A 25 1.17 -7.60 -12.85
N LEU A 26 2.42 -7.39 -12.40
CA LEU A 26 3.52 -7.03 -13.30
C LEU A 26 3.87 -8.17 -14.25
N TYR A 27 3.95 -9.41 -13.75
CA TYR A 27 4.32 -10.59 -14.53
C TYR A 27 3.53 -10.73 -15.83
N THR A 28 2.19 -10.60 -15.75
CA THR A 28 1.29 -10.71 -16.91
C THR A 28 1.55 -9.68 -18.01
N GLN A 29 2.19 -8.56 -17.67
CA GLN A 29 2.44 -7.45 -18.60
C GLN A 29 3.88 -7.40 -19.12
N ILE A 30 4.81 -8.20 -18.57
CA ILE A 30 6.22 -8.18 -18.97
C ILE A 30 6.41 -8.40 -20.48
N PRO A 31 5.78 -9.40 -21.13
CA PRO A 31 6.03 -9.67 -22.53
C PRO A 31 5.74 -8.47 -23.44
N GLY A 32 4.62 -7.78 -23.24
CA GLY A 32 4.23 -6.62 -24.03
C GLY A 32 4.89 -5.32 -23.62
N LEU A 33 5.24 -5.13 -22.34
CA LEU A 33 5.86 -3.89 -21.88
C LEU A 33 7.37 -3.91 -22.06
N TYR A 34 8.02 -4.96 -21.54
CA TYR A 34 9.46 -5.02 -21.32
C TYR A 34 10.16 -6.13 -22.10
N GLY A 35 9.39 -6.98 -22.78
CA GLY A 35 9.88 -8.05 -23.63
C GLY A 35 10.69 -7.54 -24.83
N PRO A 36 11.38 -8.44 -25.54
CA PRO A 36 12.20 -8.07 -26.71
C PRO A 36 11.40 -7.38 -27.82
N GLU A 37 10.11 -7.72 -27.95
CA GLU A 37 9.16 -7.15 -28.90
C GLU A 37 8.14 -6.21 -28.24
N GLY A 38 8.36 -5.86 -26.97
CA GLY A 38 7.47 -4.99 -26.21
C GLY A 38 7.64 -3.51 -26.53
N ILE A 39 6.77 -2.69 -25.94
CA ILE A 39 6.73 -1.23 -26.11
C ILE A 39 8.06 -0.59 -25.65
N LEU A 40 8.68 -1.08 -24.57
CA LEU A 40 9.96 -0.59 -24.06
C LEU A 40 10.83 -1.75 -23.59
N PRO A 41 11.58 -2.40 -24.51
CA PRO A 41 12.39 -3.56 -24.16
C PRO A 41 13.37 -3.26 -23.03
N ALA A 42 13.33 -4.03 -21.94
CA ALA A 42 14.14 -3.78 -20.73
C ALA A 42 15.65 -3.73 -21.00
N ARG A 43 16.11 -4.41 -22.05
CA ARG A 43 17.50 -4.37 -22.53
C ARG A 43 18.00 -2.97 -22.87
N LYS A 44 17.12 -2.05 -23.26
CA LYS A 44 17.49 -0.66 -23.56
C LYS A 44 17.85 0.11 -22.29
N THR A 45 17.22 -0.23 -21.18
CA THR A 45 17.39 0.42 -19.87
C THR A 45 18.64 -0.07 -19.15
N LEU A 46 18.92 -1.37 -19.22
CA LEU A 46 20.02 -2.01 -18.50
C LEU A 46 21.19 -2.33 -19.43
N ARG A 47 21.77 -1.28 -20.04
CA ARG A 47 22.98 -1.41 -20.86
C ARG A 47 24.25 -1.38 -19.98
N PRO A 48 25.15 -2.37 -20.10
CA PRO A 48 26.45 -2.31 -19.42
C PRO A 48 27.25 -1.12 -19.92
N GLN A 49 27.63 -0.20 -19.04
CA GLN A 49 28.40 1.01 -19.39
C GLN A 49 29.92 0.81 -19.27
N GLY A 50 30.41 -0.44 -19.18
CA GLY A 50 31.83 -0.74 -18.93
C GLY A 50 32.34 -0.37 -17.53
N LYS A 51 31.45 0.06 -16.62
CA LYS A 51 31.78 0.37 -15.22
C LYS A 51 32.01 -0.90 -14.40
N GLY A 52 32.76 -0.77 -13.30
CA GLY A 52 32.95 -1.87 -12.35
C GLY A 52 31.62 -2.35 -11.75
N ARG A 53 31.51 -3.66 -11.48
CA ARG A 53 30.27 -4.30 -11.00
C ARG A 53 29.64 -3.61 -9.79
N TRP A 54 30.46 -3.23 -8.81
CA TRP A 54 30.00 -2.56 -7.59
C TRP A 54 29.43 -1.17 -7.87
N GLN A 55 30.09 -0.40 -8.74
CA GLN A 55 29.62 0.92 -9.13
C GLN A 55 28.31 0.83 -9.91
N GLN A 56 28.20 -0.16 -10.81
CA GLN A 56 26.98 -0.40 -11.58
C GLN A 56 25.80 -0.81 -10.69
N LEU A 57 26.04 -1.67 -9.69
CA LEU A 57 25.04 -2.07 -8.69
C LEU A 57 24.63 -0.90 -7.79
N TRP A 58 25.56 0.00 -7.44
CA TRP A 58 25.24 1.18 -6.63
C TRP A 58 24.43 2.21 -7.42
N GLU A 59 24.84 2.53 -8.65
CA GLU A 59 24.11 3.49 -9.49
C GLU A 59 22.74 2.96 -9.94
N THR A 60 22.65 1.65 -10.22
CA THR A 60 21.44 0.97 -10.67
C THR A 60 21.24 -0.34 -9.89
N PRO A 61 20.61 -0.28 -8.70
CA PRO A 61 20.45 -1.43 -7.83
C PRO A 61 19.42 -2.41 -8.40
N THR A 62 19.91 -3.40 -9.16
CA THR A 62 19.06 -4.45 -9.73
C THR A 62 19.76 -5.80 -9.76
N LEU A 63 19.01 -6.85 -9.41
CA LEU A 63 19.43 -8.25 -9.54
C LEU A 63 19.45 -8.71 -11.01
N LEU A 64 18.86 -7.94 -11.93
CA LEU A 64 18.83 -8.25 -13.35
C LEU A 64 20.22 -8.24 -14.00
N TRP A 65 21.23 -7.63 -13.37
CA TRP A 65 22.62 -7.74 -13.81
C TRP A 65 23.14 -9.18 -13.77
N GLU A 66 22.55 -10.05 -12.95
CA GLU A 66 22.92 -11.46 -12.81
C GLU A 66 22.17 -12.39 -13.78
N ALA A 67 21.09 -11.91 -14.43
CA ALA A 67 20.30 -12.70 -15.37
C ALA A 67 21.15 -13.35 -16.50
N PRO A 68 22.15 -12.67 -17.09
CA PRO A 68 23.01 -13.27 -18.12
C PRO A 68 23.84 -14.45 -17.60
N ARG A 69 24.22 -14.47 -16.32
CA ARG A 69 24.96 -15.60 -15.72
C ARG A 69 24.09 -16.84 -15.57
N LEU A 70 22.77 -16.63 -15.45
CA LEU A 70 21.76 -17.69 -15.47
C LEU A 70 21.37 -18.10 -16.90
N GLY A 71 22.01 -17.53 -17.93
CA GLY A 71 21.68 -17.77 -19.33
C GLY A 71 20.32 -17.19 -19.75
N LEU A 72 19.85 -16.15 -19.06
CA LEU A 72 18.58 -15.48 -19.34
C LEU A 72 18.79 -14.12 -19.99
N ASP A 73 17.84 -13.74 -20.85
CA ASP A 73 17.72 -12.35 -21.26
C ASP A 73 17.16 -11.48 -20.11
N THR A 74 17.20 -10.15 -20.28
CA THR A 74 16.72 -9.22 -19.24
C THR A 74 15.22 -9.36 -18.97
N ALA A 75 14.41 -9.71 -19.97
CA ALA A 75 12.96 -9.85 -19.81
C ALA A 75 12.60 -11.15 -19.08
N GLN A 76 13.23 -12.26 -19.44
CA GLN A 76 13.16 -13.55 -18.76
C GLN A 76 13.71 -13.46 -17.34
N GLY A 77 14.78 -12.69 -17.12
CA GLY A 77 15.26 -12.39 -15.77
C GLY A 77 14.21 -11.65 -14.93
N LEU A 78 13.48 -10.71 -15.53
CA LEU A 78 12.38 -10.01 -14.88
C LEU A 78 11.19 -10.93 -14.61
N GLU A 79 10.85 -11.83 -15.53
CA GLU A 79 9.83 -12.86 -15.33
C GLU A 79 10.19 -13.79 -14.17
N LEU A 80 11.44 -14.28 -14.13
CA LEU A 80 11.91 -15.09 -13.03
C LEU A 80 11.81 -14.35 -11.69
N LEU A 81 12.27 -13.11 -11.62
CA LEU A 81 12.22 -12.30 -10.40
C LEU A 81 10.79 -12.07 -9.91
N THR A 82 9.87 -11.77 -10.83
CA THR A 82 8.46 -11.52 -10.48
C THR A 82 7.74 -12.81 -10.08
N LEU A 83 8.01 -13.95 -10.72
CA LEU A 83 7.49 -15.25 -10.30
C LEU A 83 8.02 -15.66 -8.92
N LEU A 84 9.35 -15.58 -8.70
CA LEU A 84 9.95 -15.88 -7.40
C LEU A 84 9.42 -14.94 -6.30
N GLY A 85 9.26 -13.65 -6.61
CA GLY A 85 8.65 -12.68 -5.72
C GLY A 85 7.21 -13.04 -5.35
N THR A 86 6.41 -13.48 -6.32
CA THR A 86 5.03 -13.94 -6.11
C THR A 86 4.97 -15.17 -5.20
N VAL A 87 5.79 -16.19 -5.50
CA VAL A 87 5.86 -17.43 -4.70
C VAL A 87 6.34 -17.14 -3.28
N LEU A 88 7.36 -16.29 -3.12
CA LEU A 88 7.89 -15.94 -1.81
C LEU A 88 6.88 -15.13 -0.98
N ALA A 89 6.14 -14.23 -1.62
CA ALA A 89 5.06 -13.47 -0.98
C ALA A 89 3.90 -14.39 -0.55
N LEU A 90 3.48 -15.33 -1.40
CA LEU A 90 2.50 -16.38 -1.08
C LEU A 90 2.95 -17.25 0.09
N GLY A 91 4.20 -17.72 0.07
CA GLY A 91 4.80 -18.48 1.17
C GLY A 91 4.77 -17.70 2.48
N THR A 92 5.05 -16.40 2.43
CA THR A 92 5.00 -15.50 3.60
C THR A 92 3.58 -15.34 4.17
N LEU A 93 2.56 -15.36 3.30
CA LEU A 93 1.16 -15.36 3.72
C LEU A 93 0.77 -16.69 4.37
N LEU A 94 1.18 -17.82 3.81
CA LEU A 94 0.77 -19.15 4.26
C LEU A 94 1.55 -19.66 5.48
N LEU A 95 2.85 -19.40 5.53
CA LEU A 95 3.77 -19.96 6.51
C LEU A 95 4.26 -18.87 7.46
N ASN A 96 3.98 -19.02 8.75
CA ASN A 96 4.49 -18.11 9.77
C ASN A 96 6.03 -18.11 9.83
N SER A 97 6.69 -19.23 9.47
CA SER A 97 8.16 -19.38 9.48
C SER A 97 8.87 -18.45 8.51
N LEU A 98 8.22 -18.09 7.39
CA LEU A 98 8.79 -17.21 6.36
C LEU A 98 8.64 -15.72 6.69
N ARG A 99 8.00 -15.35 7.80
CA ARG A 99 7.83 -13.94 8.20
C ARG A 99 9.02 -13.42 9.03
N HIS A 100 10.19 -13.39 8.42
CA HIS A 100 11.40 -12.81 9.02
C HIS A 100 12.07 -11.80 8.09
N SER A 101 12.94 -10.94 8.64
CA SER A 101 13.52 -9.78 7.94
C SER A 101 14.15 -10.12 6.59
N LEU A 102 14.87 -11.24 6.49
CA LEU A 102 15.51 -11.68 5.24
C LEU A 102 14.51 -11.88 4.09
N ILE A 103 13.32 -12.44 4.35
CA ILE A 103 12.32 -12.65 3.30
C ILE A 103 11.80 -11.31 2.78
N TYR A 104 11.49 -10.37 3.68
CA TYR A 104 11.06 -9.03 3.27
C TYR A 104 12.17 -8.28 2.53
N PHE A 105 13.44 -8.50 2.89
CA PHE A 105 14.56 -7.92 2.16
C PHE A 105 14.66 -8.49 0.74
N LEU A 106 14.49 -9.80 0.57
CA LEU A 106 14.45 -10.43 -0.74
C LEU A 106 13.27 -9.94 -1.59
N LEU A 107 12.07 -9.83 -1.01
CA LEU A 107 10.90 -9.26 -1.68
C LEU A 107 11.16 -7.80 -2.11
N TRP A 108 11.70 -6.99 -1.21
CA TRP A 108 12.04 -5.59 -1.49
C TRP A 108 13.11 -5.47 -2.59
N ALA A 109 14.19 -6.25 -2.52
CA ALA A 109 15.26 -6.22 -3.51
C ALA A 109 14.79 -6.70 -4.89
N ALA A 110 13.93 -7.73 -4.94
CA ALA A 110 13.31 -8.19 -6.18
C ALA A 110 12.40 -7.12 -6.78
N TYR A 111 11.60 -6.43 -5.98
CA TYR A 111 10.72 -5.36 -6.46
C TYR A 111 11.51 -4.13 -6.90
N LEU A 112 12.56 -3.74 -6.17
CA LEU A 112 13.48 -2.67 -6.57
C LEU A 112 14.12 -2.98 -7.92
N SER A 113 14.52 -4.23 -8.14
CA SER A 113 15.08 -4.69 -9.42
C SER A 113 14.10 -4.52 -10.58
N ALA A 114 12.84 -4.88 -10.35
CA ALA A 114 11.76 -4.71 -11.32
C ALA A 114 11.42 -3.23 -11.57
N TYR A 115 11.44 -2.41 -10.53
CA TYR A 115 11.25 -0.97 -10.61
C TYR A 115 12.33 -0.29 -11.45
N GLN A 116 13.61 -0.65 -11.27
CA GLN A 116 14.70 -0.10 -12.08
C GLN A 116 14.56 -0.43 -13.57
N ALA A 117 14.10 -1.63 -13.92
CA ALA A 117 13.81 -2.00 -15.31
C ALA A 117 12.64 -1.19 -15.91
N SER A 118 11.70 -0.76 -15.05
CA SER A 118 10.47 -0.06 -15.44
C SER A 118 10.64 1.47 -15.54
N LYS A 119 11.75 2.02 -15.04
CA LYS A 119 12.00 3.48 -14.91
C LYS A 119 11.99 4.26 -16.24
N THR A 120 12.25 3.61 -17.37
CA THR A 120 12.22 4.24 -18.70
C THR A 120 10.82 4.52 -19.23
N LEU A 121 9.82 3.73 -18.83
CA LEU A 121 8.40 4.02 -19.10
C LEU A 121 7.93 5.29 -18.35
N VAL A 122 8.67 5.63 -17.29
CA VAL A 122 8.34 6.66 -16.29
C VAL A 122 9.17 7.93 -16.47
N THR A 123 10.11 8.01 -17.42
CA THR A 123 10.95 9.23 -17.56
C THR A 123 10.16 10.42 -18.15
N SER A 124 8.94 10.17 -18.64
CA SER A 124 8.04 11.14 -19.28
C SER A 124 6.69 11.31 -18.56
N ALA A 125 6.37 10.43 -17.62
CA ALA A 125 5.17 10.46 -16.78
C ALA A 125 5.59 10.51 -15.31
N PRO A 126 4.84 11.18 -14.40
CA PRO A 126 5.19 11.16 -12.99
C PRO A 126 5.35 9.72 -12.50
N VAL A 127 6.47 9.42 -11.82
CA VAL A 127 6.68 8.15 -11.10
C VAL A 127 5.39 7.82 -10.38
N LEU A 128 4.81 6.65 -10.70
CA LEU A 128 3.58 6.21 -10.08
C LEU A 128 3.83 6.19 -8.56
N PRO A 129 3.17 7.04 -7.76
CA PRO A 129 3.44 7.17 -6.33
C PRO A 129 3.30 5.84 -5.57
N LEU A 130 2.56 4.91 -6.18
CA LEU A 130 2.39 3.52 -5.82
C LEU A 130 3.70 2.72 -5.68
N ASP A 131 4.56 2.73 -6.70
CA ASP A 131 5.76 1.88 -6.72
C ASP A 131 6.76 2.36 -5.66
N SER A 132 6.92 3.68 -5.52
CA SER A 132 7.73 4.30 -4.48
C SER A 132 7.18 4.02 -3.06
N LEU A 133 5.86 4.08 -2.85
CA LEU A 133 5.25 3.76 -1.55
C LEU A 133 5.49 2.29 -1.17
N LEU A 134 5.41 1.35 -2.13
CA LEU A 134 5.67 -0.06 -1.88
C LEU A 134 7.14 -0.33 -1.55
N LEU A 135 8.08 0.34 -2.23
CA LEU A 135 9.50 0.23 -1.90
C LEU A 135 9.81 0.76 -0.50
N GLU A 136 9.28 1.93 -0.15
CA GLU A 136 9.47 2.50 1.19
C GLU A 136 8.81 1.62 2.28
N THR A 137 7.57 1.19 2.08
CA THR A 137 6.86 0.32 3.03
C THR A 137 7.51 -1.07 3.14
N GLY A 138 7.98 -1.61 2.02
CA GLY A 138 8.68 -2.89 1.95
C GLY A 138 9.98 -2.86 2.74
N PHE A 139 10.76 -1.77 2.64
CA PHE A 139 11.96 -1.59 3.45
C PHE A 139 11.63 -1.48 4.95
N LEU A 140 10.57 -0.76 5.31
CA LEU A 140 10.09 -0.72 6.69
C LEU A 140 9.69 -2.11 7.20
N ALA A 141 9.10 -2.96 6.34
CA ALA A 141 8.77 -4.34 6.70
C ALA A 141 10.01 -5.19 7.01
N VAL A 142 11.16 -4.91 6.39
CA VAL A 142 12.45 -5.55 6.75
C VAL A 142 12.82 -5.28 8.20
N LEU A 143 12.66 -4.03 8.65
CA LEU A 143 12.98 -3.62 10.02
C LEU A 143 11.94 -4.08 11.04
N VAL A 144 10.67 -4.14 10.64
CA VAL A 144 9.55 -4.56 11.49
C VAL A 144 9.53 -6.08 11.69
N ALA A 145 9.97 -6.85 10.69
CA ALA A 145 10.02 -8.31 10.77
C ALA A 145 11.10 -8.80 11.75
N PRO A 146 10.84 -9.89 12.49
CA PRO A 146 11.83 -10.45 13.41
C PRO A 146 13.06 -10.99 12.64
N LEU A 147 14.26 -10.81 13.21
CA LEU A 147 15.53 -11.25 12.59
C LEU A 147 15.66 -12.78 12.50
N ARG A 148 15.21 -13.51 13.53
CA ARG A 148 15.10 -14.98 13.54
C ARG A 148 13.94 -15.39 14.43
N GLN A 149 13.13 -16.36 13.99
CA GLN A 149 12.18 -17.02 14.86
C GLN A 149 12.95 -18.03 15.72
N PRO A 150 12.96 -17.92 17.06
CA PRO A 150 13.60 -18.93 17.89
C PRO A 150 12.84 -20.26 17.73
N PRO A 151 13.54 -21.38 17.45
CA PRO A 151 12.93 -22.66 17.07
C PRO A 151 12.06 -23.31 18.17
N ASN A 152 12.04 -22.74 19.39
CA ASN A 152 11.41 -23.37 20.55
C ASN A 152 10.49 -22.45 21.36
N ARG A 153 9.95 -21.38 20.75
CA ARG A 153 8.83 -20.65 21.36
C ARG A 153 7.55 -21.41 21.01
N LYS A 154 7.36 -22.61 21.61
CA LYS A 154 6.03 -23.23 21.75
C LYS A 154 5.06 -22.10 22.08
N GLN A 155 3.96 -21.98 21.34
CA GLN A 155 2.88 -21.04 21.60
C GLN A 155 2.70 -20.91 23.10
N ALA A 156 3.30 -19.87 23.69
CA ALA A 156 3.10 -19.58 25.09
C ALA A 156 1.62 -19.21 25.12
N SER A 157 0.84 -20.08 25.77
CA SER A 157 -0.56 -19.91 26.07
C SER A 157 -0.92 -18.43 26.19
N GLN A 158 -2.00 -18.03 25.52
CA GLN A 158 -2.58 -16.68 25.41
C GLN A 158 -2.77 -15.89 26.73
N GLY A 159 -2.28 -16.35 27.89
CA GLY A 159 -2.41 -15.71 29.19
C GLY A 159 -1.12 -15.22 29.87
N GLY A 160 0.06 -15.37 29.27
CA GLY A 160 1.32 -14.84 29.84
C GLY A 160 1.84 -13.64 29.06
N LEU A 161 2.18 -12.52 29.73
CA LEU A 161 3.01 -11.44 29.17
C LEU A 161 4.37 -12.00 28.75
N ALA A 162 4.42 -12.71 27.63
CA ALA A 162 5.64 -13.08 26.97
C ALA A 162 6.34 -11.76 26.64
N GLU A 163 7.46 -11.46 27.30
CA GLU A 163 8.20 -10.21 27.17
C GLU A 163 8.46 -9.92 25.67
N ALA A 164 7.92 -8.80 25.18
CA ALA A 164 8.27 -8.25 23.88
C ALA A 164 9.67 -7.65 23.99
N SER A 165 10.51 -7.85 22.96
CA SER A 165 11.86 -7.30 23.02
C SER A 165 11.82 -5.77 23.14
N PRO A 166 12.79 -5.12 23.80
CA PRO A 166 12.77 -3.68 24.00
C PRO A 166 12.72 -2.86 22.70
N HIS A 167 13.31 -3.37 21.62
CA HIS A 167 13.48 -2.67 20.34
C HIS A 167 12.28 -2.83 19.37
N GLU A 168 11.40 -3.81 19.61
CA GLU A 168 10.30 -4.20 18.68
C GLU A 168 9.30 -3.07 18.35
N GLY A 169 9.23 -2.01 19.16
CA GLY A 169 8.32 -0.88 18.94
C GLY A 169 8.86 0.21 18.01
N LEU A 170 10.19 0.32 17.86
CA LEU A 170 10.81 1.45 17.14
C LEU A 170 10.54 1.41 15.63
N PRO A 171 10.75 0.28 14.91
CA PRO A 171 10.49 0.23 13.47
C PRO A 171 9.01 0.46 13.12
N PHE A 172 8.09 0.04 13.99
CA PHE A 172 6.65 0.22 13.76
C PHE A 172 6.21 1.68 13.93
N TRP A 173 6.97 2.48 14.69
CA TRP A 173 6.78 3.94 14.73
C TRP A 173 7.09 4.59 13.37
N LEU A 174 8.09 4.10 12.61
CA LEU A 174 8.37 4.60 11.26
C LEU A 174 7.20 4.34 10.30
N VAL A 175 6.49 3.22 10.45
CA VAL A 175 5.28 2.92 9.66
C VAL A 175 4.20 3.98 9.93
N ARG A 176 4.02 4.36 11.20
CA ARG A 176 3.11 5.45 11.59
C ARG A 176 3.58 6.81 11.05
N TRP A 177 4.89 7.08 11.07
CA TRP A 177 5.47 8.29 10.49
C TRP A 177 5.28 8.36 8.97
N LEU A 178 5.44 7.24 8.26
CA LEU A 178 5.14 7.14 6.83
C LEU A 178 3.67 7.42 6.55
N LEU A 179 2.74 6.81 7.30
CA LEU A 179 1.31 7.09 7.17
C LEU A 179 0.99 8.57 7.39
N PHE A 180 1.58 9.20 8.42
CA PHE A 180 1.45 10.63 8.66
C PHE A 180 1.89 11.45 7.45
N ARG A 181 3.12 11.23 6.96
CA ARG A 181 3.66 11.96 5.80
C ARG A 181 2.78 11.77 4.57
N LEU A 182 2.35 10.55 4.30
CA LEU A 182 1.51 10.21 3.16
C LEU A 182 0.20 10.99 3.20
N MET A 183 -0.54 10.93 4.31
CA MET A 183 -1.85 11.58 4.42
C MET A 183 -1.72 13.10 4.44
N PHE A 184 -0.83 13.62 5.29
CA PHE A 184 -0.63 15.06 5.45
C PHE A 184 -0.15 15.72 4.15
N ALA A 185 0.86 15.16 3.49
CA ALA A 185 1.34 15.70 2.23
C ALA A 185 0.24 15.62 1.15
N SER A 186 -0.50 14.51 1.07
CA SER A 186 -1.58 14.34 0.09
C SER A 186 -2.71 15.38 0.25
N GLY A 187 -3.04 15.78 1.48
CA GLY A 187 -4.01 16.84 1.75
C GLY A 187 -3.47 18.24 1.46
N VAL A 188 -2.27 18.55 1.97
CA VAL A 188 -1.69 19.89 1.83
C VAL A 188 -1.42 20.23 0.36
N VAL A 189 -0.95 19.29 -0.46
CA VAL A 189 -0.64 19.61 -1.86
C VAL A 189 -1.88 20.03 -2.66
N LYS A 190 -3.07 19.55 -2.31
CA LYS A 190 -4.34 19.92 -2.97
C LYS A 190 -4.61 21.42 -2.83
N LEU A 191 -4.31 22.01 -1.67
CA LEU A 191 -4.45 23.44 -1.42
C LEU A 191 -3.26 24.25 -1.95
N THR A 192 -2.02 23.75 -1.80
CA THR A 192 -0.83 24.44 -2.33
C THR A 192 -0.78 24.51 -3.85
N SER A 193 -1.53 23.64 -4.54
CA SER A 193 -1.64 23.62 -6.00
C SER A 193 -2.32 24.85 -6.61
N ARG A 194 -3.06 25.60 -5.78
CA ARG A 194 -3.97 26.69 -6.18
C ARG A 194 -5.06 26.26 -7.16
N CYS A 195 -5.44 24.98 -7.17
CA CYS A 195 -6.47 24.48 -8.05
C CYS A 195 -7.85 25.07 -7.67
N PRO A 196 -8.56 25.75 -8.59
CA PRO A 196 -9.84 26.39 -8.27
C PRO A 196 -10.91 25.43 -7.77
N THR A 197 -10.90 24.16 -8.20
CA THR A 197 -11.91 23.17 -7.78
C THR A 197 -11.67 22.67 -6.35
N TRP A 198 -10.42 22.56 -5.90
CA TRP A 198 -10.11 22.21 -4.50
C TRP A 198 -10.48 23.37 -3.57
N TRP A 199 -10.15 24.60 -3.94
CA TRP A 199 -10.52 25.80 -3.17
C TRP A 199 -12.04 26.07 -3.22
N GLY A 200 -12.70 25.82 -4.34
CA GLY A 200 -14.15 25.95 -4.49
C GLY A 200 -14.97 24.79 -3.94
N LEU A 201 -14.34 23.79 -3.30
CA LEU A 201 -14.97 22.57 -2.79
C LEU A 201 -15.71 21.74 -3.84
N THR A 202 -15.41 21.91 -5.13
CA THR A 202 -16.06 21.19 -6.24
C THR A 202 -15.20 20.08 -6.83
N ALA A 203 -14.00 19.81 -6.29
CA ALA A 203 -13.11 18.80 -6.86
C ALA A 203 -13.78 17.43 -7.06
N LEU A 204 -14.58 16.96 -6.09
CA LEU A 204 -15.25 15.66 -6.18
C LEU A 204 -16.40 15.61 -7.19
N THR A 205 -16.93 16.76 -7.66
CA THR A 205 -17.91 16.76 -8.76
C THR A 205 -17.27 16.28 -10.08
N TYR A 206 -15.94 16.40 -10.19
CA TYR A 206 -15.18 15.95 -11.36
C TYR A 206 -14.45 14.61 -11.11
N HIS A 207 -14.05 14.34 -9.86
CA HIS A 207 -13.08 13.28 -9.55
C HIS A 207 -13.51 11.89 -9.96
N TYR A 208 -14.76 11.55 -9.69
CA TYR A 208 -15.29 10.24 -10.00
C TYR A 208 -15.23 9.90 -11.50
N GLU A 209 -15.33 10.91 -12.36
CA GLU A 209 -15.27 10.79 -13.83
C GLU A 209 -13.82 10.83 -14.35
N THR A 210 -13.01 11.76 -13.82
CA THR A 210 -11.69 12.08 -14.38
C THR A 210 -10.52 11.27 -13.81
N GLN A 211 -10.73 10.53 -12.73
CA GLN A 211 -9.76 9.61 -12.13
C GLN A 211 -9.28 8.51 -13.09
N CYS A 212 -8.04 8.04 -12.98
CA CYS A 212 -7.43 7.15 -13.96
C CYS A 212 -8.29 5.97 -14.43
N LEU A 213 -8.76 5.12 -13.51
CA LEU A 213 -9.63 3.97 -13.82
C LEU A 213 -10.84 3.98 -12.88
N PRO A 214 -11.97 4.58 -13.27
CA PRO A 214 -13.18 4.54 -12.45
C PRO A 214 -13.78 3.13 -12.40
N THR A 215 -14.57 2.87 -11.37
CA THR A 215 -15.42 1.68 -11.26
C THR A 215 -16.88 2.05 -11.60
N PRO A 216 -17.81 1.09 -11.69
CA PRO A 216 -19.24 1.42 -11.86
C PRO A 216 -19.77 2.31 -10.73
N ALA A 217 -19.27 2.13 -9.49
CA ALA A 217 -19.66 2.94 -8.34
C ALA A 217 -19.30 4.42 -8.52
N ALA A 218 -18.27 4.74 -9.32
CA ALA A 218 -17.91 6.11 -9.65
C ALA A 218 -19.03 6.85 -10.39
N TRP A 219 -19.71 6.16 -11.30
CA TRP A 219 -20.83 6.74 -12.05
C TRP A 219 -21.97 7.10 -11.10
N PHE A 220 -22.32 6.20 -10.18
CA PHE A 220 -23.33 6.49 -9.16
C PHE A 220 -22.90 7.61 -8.21
N ALA A 221 -21.66 7.60 -7.76
CA ALA A 221 -21.11 8.65 -6.91
C ALA A 221 -21.12 10.01 -7.61
N HIS A 222 -20.76 10.08 -8.90
CA HIS A 222 -20.75 11.30 -9.69
C HIS A 222 -22.11 12.01 -9.70
N HIS A 223 -23.20 11.24 -9.79
CA HIS A 223 -24.57 11.77 -9.82
C HIS A 223 -25.16 12.11 -8.44
N LEU A 224 -24.38 11.99 -7.36
CA LEU A 224 -24.80 12.49 -6.05
C LEU A 224 -24.99 14.02 -6.05
N PRO A 225 -25.84 14.57 -5.16
CA PRO A 225 -26.06 16.01 -5.08
C PRO A 225 -24.77 16.81 -4.82
N VAL A 226 -24.66 17.98 -5.43
CA VAL A 226 -23.46 18.84 -5.34
C VAL A 226 -23.12 19.23 -3.90
N TRP A 227 -24.10 19.43 -3.02
CA TRP A 227 -23.85 19.74 -1.61
C TRP A 227 -23.11 18.60 -0.90
N LEU A 228 -23.41 17.35 -1.24
CA LEU A 228 -22.74 16.17 -0.68
C LEU A 228 -21.31 16.04 -1.21
N HIS A 229 -21.07 16.39 -2.48
CA HIS A 229 -19.73 16.48 -3.05
C HIS A 229 -18.87 17.52 -2.33
N ARG A 230 -19.42 18.71 -2.07
CA ARG A 230 -18.72 19.76 -1.33
C ARG A 230 -18.39 19.34 0.09
N LEU A 231 -19.34 18.73 0.80
CA LEU A 231 -19.11 18.16 2.13
C LEU A 231 -18.05 17.05 2.10
N SER A 232 -18.04 16.23 1.05
CA SER A 232 -17.05 15.17 0.88
C SER A 232 -15.63 15.72 0.65
N VAL A 233 -15.49 16.89 -0.02
CA VAL A 233 -14.20 17.61 -0.12
C VAL A 233 -13.76 18.12 1.26
N VAL A 234 -14.68 18.68 2.05
CA VAL A 234 -14.40 19.11 3.44
C VAL A 234 -13.94 17.92 4.29
N ALA A 235 -14.65 16.79 4.21
CA ALA A 235 -14.28 15.56 4.91
C ALA A 235 -12.89 15.06 4.47
N THR A 236 -12.57 15.14 3.17
CA THR A 236 -11.24 14.81 2.64
C THR A 236 -10.16 15.68 3.29
N PHE A 237 -10.35 17.01 3.35
CA PHE A 237 -9.39 17.89 4.02
C PHE A 237 -9.26 17.60 5.51
N LEU A 238 -10.36 17.30 6.20
CA LEU A 238 -10.32 16.93 7.62
C LEU A 238 -9.49 15.66 7.83
N ILE A 239 -9.76 14.60 7.07
CA ILE A 239 -9.10 13.29 7.18
C ILE A 239 -7.63 13.37 6.75
N GLU A 240 -7.31 14.15 5.73
CA GLU A 240 -5.95 14.23 5.19
C GLU A 240 -5.07 15.29 5.87
N ILE A 241 -5.62 16.34 6.48
CA ILE A 241 -4.83 17.46 7.05
C ILE A 241 -4.96 17.53 8.57
N ALA A 242 -6.18 17.50 9.12
CA ALA A 242 -6.42 17.74 10.55
C ALA A 242 -6.29 16.46 11.40
N VAL A 243 -6.66 15.31 10.85
CA VAL A 243 -6.60 14.01 11.54
C VAL A 243 -5.16 13.44 11.68
N PRO A 244 -4.23 13.57 10.73
CA PRO A 244 -2.91 12.94 10.85
C PRO A 244 -2.10 13.27 12.11
N PRO A 245 -2.09 14.51 12.66
CA PRO A 245 -1.45 14.79 13.94
C PRO A 245 -1.96 13.90 15.10
N LEU A 246 -3.22 13.44 15.04
CA LEU A 246 -3.82 12.55 16.04
C LEU A 246 -3.16 11.16 16.09
N PHE A 247 -2.40 10.77 15.06
CA PHE A 247 -1.68 9.50 15.04
C PHE A 247 -0.68 9.38 16.18
N PHE A 248 -0.11 10.50 16.63
CA PHE A 248 0.92 10.55 17.68
C PHE A 248 0.36 10.87 19.08
N VAL A 249 -0.94 11.16 19.20
CA VAL A 249 -1.57 11.51 20.48
C VAL A 249 -1.64 10.26 21.37
N PRO A 250 -1.26 10.34 22.65
CA PRO A 250 -1.23 9.18 23.56
C PRO A 250 -2.62 8.72 24.03
N VAL A 251 -3.71 9.19 23.42
CA VAL A 251 -5.09 8.84 23.74
C VAL A 251 -5.62 7.79 22.76
N ARG A 252 -5.91 6.59 23.28
CA ARG A 252 -6.35 5.43 22.48
C ARG A 252 -7.56 5.74 21.58
N HIS A 253 -8.61 6.33 22.13
CA HIS A 253 -9.85 6.56 21.40
C HIS A 253 -9.68 7.50 20.20
N LEU A 254 -8.87 8.57 20.36
CA LEU A 254 -8.59 9.50 19.26
C LEU A 254 -7.80 8.84 18.14
N ARG A 255 -6.83 7.99 18.49
CA ARG A 255 -6.08 7.23 17.50
C ARG A 255 -6.93 6.19 16.78
N LEU A 256 -7.83 5.50 17.46
CA LEU A 256 -8.78 4.58 16.82
C LEU A 256 -9.76 5.32 15.91
N ALA A 257 -10.27 6.48 16.33
CA ALA A 257 -11.09 7.32 15.46
C ALA A 257 -10.31 7.73 14.19
N ALA A 258 -9.02 8.09 14.34
CA ALA A 258 -8.14 8.37 13.22
C ALA A 258 -7.96 7.14 12.31
N PHE A 259 -7.78 5.94 12.86
CA PHE A 259 -7.75 4.68 12.10
C PHE A 259 -9.01 4.49 11.25
N TYR A 260 -10.20 4.59 11.86
CA TYR A 260 -11.46 4.40 11.16
C TYR A 260 -11.69 5.46 10.08
N ALA A 261 -11.33 6.71 10.35
CA ALA A 261 -11.42 7.79 9.36
C ALA A 261 -10.51 7.52 8.14
N GLN A 262 -9.26 7.10 8.36
CA GLN A 262 -8.35 6.73 7.28
C GLN A 262 -8.85 5.51 6.51
N ALA A 263 -9.29 4.46 7.23
CA ALA A 263 -9.77 3.23 6.60
C ALA A 263 -11.02 3.48 5.75
N LEU A 264 -11.98 4.26 6.26
CA LEU A 264 -13.18 4.66 5.54
C LEU A 264 -12.83 5.39 4.24
N LEU A 265 -11.92 6.37 4.31
CA LEU A 265 -11.47 7.11 3.12
C LEU A 265 -10.87 6.17 2.08
N GLN A 266 -9.95 5.28 2.48
CA GLN A 266 -9.32 4.35 1.54
C GLN A 266 -10.31 3.37 0.90
N VAL A 267 -11.26 2.85 1.67
CA VAL A 267 -12.31 1.94 1.17
C VAL A 267 -13.23 2.66 0.17
N LEU A 268 -13.67 3.89 0.46
CA LEU A 268 -14.50 4.66 -0.47
C LEU A 268 -13.76 4.91 -1.79
N ILE A 269 -12.46 5.23 -1.72
CA ILE A 269 -11.64 5.41 -2.92
C ILE A 269 -11.49 4.08 -3.69
N ILE A 270 -11.28 2.94 -3.02
CA ILE A 270 -11.22 1.60 -3.67
C ILE A 270 -12.53 1.28 -4.38
N VAL A 271 -13.67 1.54 -3.72
CA VAL A 271 -15.00 1.25 -4.26
C VAL A 271 -15.24 2.07 -5.52
N THR A 272 -14.81 3.34 -5.54
CA THR A 272 -15.09 4.29 -6.63
C THR A 272 -14.00 4.34 -7.70
N GLY A 273 -12.79 3.86 -7.45
CA GLY A 273 -11.69 3.91 -8.43
C GLY A 273 -10.62 2.86 -8.19
N ASN A 274 -10.04 2.35 -9.28
CA ASN A 274 -8.91 1.46 -9.21
C ASN A 274 -7.59 2.26 -9.15
N TYR A 275 -7.04 2.36 -7.94
CA TYR A 275 -5.70 2.89 -7.66
C TYR A 275 -4.70 1.77 -7.39
N ASN A 276 -4.92 0.62 -8.03
CA ASN A 276 -4.07 -0.56 -7.95
C ASN A 276 -4.00 -1.07 -6.50
N PHE A 277 -2.79 -1.26 -5.99
CA PHE A 277 -2.54 -1.63 -4.59
C PHE A 277 -2.24 -0.43 -3.68
N PHE A 278 -2.40 0.82 -4.14
CA PHE A 278 -2.04 2.02 -3.34
C PHE A 278 -2.87 2.13 -2.07
N ASN A 279 -4.19 2.04 -2.24
CA ASN A 279 -5.14 2.18 -1.16
C ASN A 279 -5.09 0.97 -0.22
N LEU A 280 -4.87 -0.23 -0.78
CA LEU A 280 -4.64 -1.45 0.01
C LEU A 280 -3.39 -1.29 0.87
N LEU A 281 -2.30 -0.78 0.31
CA LEU A 281 -1.07 -0.52 1.06
C LEU A 281 -1.29 0.55 2.13
N THR A 282 -2.06 1.60 1.83
CA THR A 282 -2.42 2.63 2.82
C THR A 282 -3.25 2.04 3.96
N LEU A 283 -4.22 1.16 3.68
CA LEU A 283 -4.95 0.39 4.69
C LEU A 283 -3.99 -0.44 5.55
N VAL A 284 -3.00 -1.11 4.94
CA VAL A 284 -1.97 -1.85 5.68
C VAL A 284 -1.17 -0.92 6.59
N LEU A 285 -0.82 0.30 6.16
CA LEU A 285 -0.13 1.28 7.00
C LEU A 285 -0.98 1.73 8.20
N THR A 286 -2.31 1.82 8.06
CA THR A 286 -3.21 2.19 9.18
C THR A 286 -3.17 1.20 10.34
N THR A 287 -2.71 -0.04 10.13
CA THR A 287 -2.50 -0.99 11.24
C THR A 287 -1.54 -0.46 12.31
N SER A 288 -0.66 0.49 11.98
CA SER A 288 0.23 1.19 12.93
C SER A 288 -0.50 2.05 13.98
N LEU A 289 -1.79 2.29 13.78
CA LEU A 289 -2.69 3.01 14.68
C LEU A 289 -3.48 2.07 15.62
N LEU A 290 -3.42 0.76 15.39
CA LEU A 290 -4.12 -0.25 16.20
C LEU A 290 -3.31 -0.73 17.40
N ASP A 291 -4.00 -1.37 18.33
CA ASP A 291 -3.46 -1.90 19.58
C ASP A 291 -3.92 -3.35 19.76
N ASP A 292 -3.13 -4.16 20.46
CA ASP A 292 -3.47 -5.57 20.72
C ASP A 292 -4.85 -5.73 21.37
N ASP A 293 -5.19 -4.91 22.38
CA ASP A 293 -6.46 -5.04 23.09
C ASP A 293 -7.70 -4.78 22.20
N HIS A 294 -7.55 -4.06 21.09
CA HIS A 294 -8.68 -3.85 20.17
C HIS A 294 -8.96 -5.08 19.31
N LEU A 295 -7.91 -5.81 18.92
CA LEU A 295 -7.99 -6.97 18.03
C LEU A 295 -8.18 -8.29 18.79
N SER A 296 -7.84 -8.34 20.07
CA SER A 296 -7.96 -9.53 20.91
C SER A 296 -9.21 -9.53 21.81
N ALA A 297 -10.07 -8.53 21.69
CA ALA A 297 -11.38 -8.53 22.34
C ALA A 297 -12.32 -9.50 21.60
N GLU A 298 -12.49 -10.72 22.13
CA GLU A 298 -13.62 -11.56 21.74
C GLU A 298 -14.94 -10.82 22.06
N PRO A 299 -15.97 -10.86 21.18
CA PRO A 299 -17.21 -10.11 21.36
C PRO A 299 -18.09 -10.53 22.56
N GLY A 300 -17.62 -11.40 23.45
CA GLY A 300 -18.52 -12.21 24.29
C GLY A 300 -18.11 -12.50 25.72
N LEU A 301 -17.22 -11.72 26.37
CA LEU A 301 -16.97 -11.84 27.82
C LEU A 301 -16.47 -10.53 28.45
N ASN A 302 -17.31 -9.49 28.46
CA ASN A 302 -17.12 -8.35 29.35
C ASN A 302 -17.47 -8.76 30.79
N HIS A 303 -16.57 -9.49 31.45
CA HIS A 303 -16.55 -9.50 32.90
C HIS A 303 -16.06 -8.13 33.36
N HIS A 304 -17.01 -7.27 33.74
CA HIS A 304 -16.74 -6.07 34.51
C HIS A 304 -16.06 -6.46 35.83
N LYS A 305 -14.74 -6.61 35.82
CA LYS A 305 -13.95 -6.48 37.04
C LYS A 305 -14.15 -5.03 37.50
N LYS A 306 -14.87 -4.84 38.61
CA LYS A 306 -14.84 -3.59 39.38
C LYS A 306 -13.39 -3.29 39.73
N ILE A 307 -12.73 -2.47 38.92
CA ILE A 307 -11.38 -1.97 39.20
C ILE A 307 -11.55 -0.91 40.27
N THR A 308 -10.96 -1.14 41.44
CA THR A 308 -10.79 -0.09 42.45
C THR A 308 -9.94 1.03 41.84
N THR A 309 -10.56 2.16 41.56
CA THR A 309 -9.91 3.31 40.92
C THR A 309 -9.04 4.05 41.93
N SER A 310 -7.72 3.93 41.80
CA SER A 310 -6.80 4.82 42.50
C SER A 310 -6.92 6.24 41.93
N TRP A 311 -6.82 7.26 42.79
CA TRP A 311 -6.90 8.69 42.45
C TRP A 311 -6.11 9.10 41.18
N PRO A 312 -4.86 8.60 40.96
CA PRO A 312 -4.10 8.92 39.75
C PRO A 312 -4.71 8.37 38.46
N LYS A 313 -5.36 7.20 38.52
CA LYS A 313 -6.02 6.60 37.35
C LYS A 313 -7.31 7.36 37.01
N ALA A 314 -8.05 7.78 38.03
CA ALA A 314 -9.24 8.62 37.84
C ALA A 314 -8.89 9.97 37.19
N LEU A 315 -7.83 10.62 37.67
CA LEU A 315 -7.33 11.87 37.09
C LEU A 315 -6.88 11.70 35.64
N LEU A 316 -6.16 10.63 35.31
CA LEU A 316 -5.77 10.33 33.93
C LEU A 316 -6.99 10.06 33.03
N THR A 317 -8.02 9.37 33.52
CA THR A 317 -9.25 9.15 32.76
C THR A 317 -10.00 10.45 32.49
N ILE A 318 -10.11 11.35 33.47
CA ILE A 318 -10.73 12.66 33.32
C ILE A 318 -9.95 13.51 32.30
N LEU A 319 -8.63 13.58 32.42
CA LEU A 319 -7.78 14.28 31.46
C LEU A 319 -7.93 13.73 30.04
N SER A 320 -8.01 12.39 29.89
CA SER A 320 -8.20 11.76 28.58
C SER A 320 -9.58 12.07 27.99
N LEU A 321 -10.62 12.17 28.82
CA LEU A 321 -11.96 12.53 28.41
C LEU A 321 -12.02 14.01 27.99
N LEU A 322 -11.42 14.90 28.77
CA LEU A 322 -11.32 16.32 28.44
C LEU A 322 -10.55 16.54 27.14
N LEU A 323 -9.42 15.87 26.95
CA LEU A 323 -8.65 15.94 25.70
C LEU A 323 -9.45 15.41 24.51
N LYS A 324 -10.21 14.33 24.69
CA LYS A 324 -11.13 13.81 23.66
C LYS A 324 -12.18 14.85 23.29
N LEU A 325 -12.91 15.39 24.28
CA LEU A 325 -13.97 16.37 24.05
C LEU A 325 -13.41 17.65 23.43
N ALA A 326 -12.27 18.14 23.92
CA ALA A 326 -11.60 19.31 23.37
C ALA A 326 -11.16 19.09 21.92
N THR A 327 -10.59 17.93 21.60
CA THR A 327 -10.17 17.60 20.22
C THR A 327 -11.39 17.52 19.29
N CYS A 328 -12.45 16.81 19.69
CA CYS A 328 -13.68 16.72 18.91
C CYS A 328 -14.34 18.09 18.72
N GLY A 329 -14.42 18.89 19.78
CA GLY A 329 -14.97 20.25 19.75
C GLY A 329 -14.15 21.17 18.85
N LEU A 330 -12.82 21.13 18.93
CA LEU A 330 -11.93 21.93 18.09
C LEU A 330 -12.03 21.53 16.61
N LEU A 331 -12.10 20.24 16.31
CA LEU A 331 -12.29 19.77 14.93
C LEU A 331 -13.67 20.18 14.39
N ALA A 332 -14.73 20.02 15.18
CA ALA A 332 -16.07 20.41 14.77
C ALA A 332 -16.17 21.93 14.55
N TYR A 333 -15.72 22.73 15.54
CA TYR A 333 -15.68 24.19 15.44
C TYR A 333 -14.82 24.65 14.26
N GLY A 334 -13.61 24.11 14.12
CA GLY A 334 -12.72 24.45 13.00
C GLY A 334 -13.33 24.09 11.65
N THR A 335 -14.05 22.97 11.55
CA THR A 335 -14.73 22.59 10.31
C THR A 335 -15.83 23.58 9.97
N VAL A 336 -16.68 23.96 10.95
CA VAL A 336 -17.73 24.96 10.74
C VAL A 336 -17.13 26.33 10.40
N TYR A 337 -16.06 26.75 11.08
CA TYR A 337 -15.45 28.07 10.91
C TYR A 337 -14.66 28.22 9.60
N TYR A 338 -13.82 27.23 9.24
CA TYR A 338 -12.97 27.31 8.04
C TYR A 338 -13.71 26.98 6.74
N PHE A 339 -14.83 26.26 6.82
CA PHE A 339 -15.62 25.85 5.65
C PHE A 339 -17.04 26.42 5.63
N ASP A 340 -17.36 27.33 6.57
CA ASP A 340 -18.65 28.03 6.69
C ASP A 340 -19.86 27.13 6.42
N LEU A 341 -20.02 26.14 7.30
CA LEU A 341 -21.07 25.14 7.17
C LEU A 341 -22.41 25.73 7.63
N GLU A 342 -23.26 26.07 6.67
CA GLU A 342 -24.62 26.52 6.91
C GLU A 342 -25.62 25.43 6.52
N VAL A 343 -26.55 25.10 7.42
CA VAL A 343 -27.62 24.13 7.15
C VAL A 343 -28.86 24.87 6.66
N ASP A 344 -29.23 24.63 5.42
CA ASP A 344 -30.48 25.12 4.83
C ASP A 344 -31.59 24.11 5.11
N TRP A 345 -32.34 24.35 6.18
CA TRP A 345 -33.42 23.46 6.64
C TRP A 345 -34.61 23.39 5.67
N GLN A 346 -34.79 24.39 4.79
CA GLN A 346 -35.88 24.39 3.82
C GLN A 346 -35.59 23.44 2.66
N GLN A 347 -34.33 23.40 2.21
CA GLN A 347 -33.91 22.57 1.08
C GLN A 347 -33.25 21.25 1.51
N TYR A 348 -33.11 21.02 2.83
CA TYR A 348 -32.33 19.93 3.41
C TYR A 348 -30.91 19.82 2.78
N THR A 349 -30.28 20.96 2.52
CA THR A 349 -28.93 21.02 1.92
C THR A 349 -27.93 21.70 2.85
N ILE A 350 -26.65 21.35 2.68
CA ILE A 350 -25.55 21.95 3.44
C ILE A 350 -24.76 22.85 2.48
N ARG A 351 -24.69 24.14 2.80
CA ARG A 351 -23.82 25.08 2.10
C ARG A 351 -22.47 25.09 2.78
N SER A 352 -21.41 25.11 1.97
CA SER A 352 -20.03 25.13 2.45
C SER A 352 -19.18 25.97 1.51
N ARG A 353 -18.32 26.82 2.06
CA ARG A 353 -17.35 27.65 1.33
C ARG A 353 -16.06 27.81 2.14
N THR A 354 -14.91 27.83 1.48
CA THR A 354 -13.64 28.12 2.17
C THR A 354 -13.59 29.57 2.63
N THR A 355 -13.39 29.83 3.92
CA THR A 355 -13.34 31.18 4.49
C THR A 355 -11.94 31.77 4.56
N PHE A 356 -10.91 30.94 4.39
CA PHE A 356 -9.51 31.35 4.45
C PHE A 356 -8.91 31.57 3.06
N THR A 357 -7.90 32.43 3.00
CA THR A 357 -7.17 32.73 1.75
C THR A 357 -5.95 31.83 1.56
N PHE A 358 -5.44 31.76 0.33
CA PHE A 358 -4.17 31.09 0.05
C PHE A 358 -3.02 31.63 0.90
N HIS A 359 -2.98 32.95 1.13
CA HIS A 359 -1.93 33.56 1.93
C HIS A 359 -1.98 33.11 3.39
N GLN A 360 -3.18 33.13 4.00
CA GLN A 360 -3.40 32.62 5.36
C GLN A 360 -3.05 31.13 5.47
N PHE A 361 -3.45 30.32 4.48
CA PHE A 361 -3.08 28.90 4.46
C PHE A 361 -1.57 28.69 4.33
N SER A 362 -0.89 29.45 3.48
CA SER A 362 0.56 29.38 3.30
C SER A 362 1.30 29.80 4.57
N GLN A 363 0.84 30.85 5.25
CA GLN A 363 1.37 31.25 6.56
C GLN A 363 1.13 30.17 7.62
N TRP A 364 -0.07 29.60 7.69
CA TRP A 364 -0.37 28.47 8.57
C TRP A 364 0.53 27.28 8.29
N LEU A 365 0.74 26.93 7.03
CA LEU A 365 1.59 25.81 6.64
C LEU A 365 3.04 26.04 7.08
N LYS A 366 3.57 27.25 6.90
CA LYS A 366 4.89 27.65 7.43
C LYS A 366 4.95 27.50 8.96
N MET A 367 3.88 27.88 9.66
CA MET A 367 3.80 27.75 11.11
C MET A 367 3.69 26.31 11.58
N VAL A 368 3.05 25.40 10.82
CA VAL A 368 2.76 24.02 11.27
C VAL A 368 3.79 22.99 10.79
N THR A 369 4.47 23.22 9.66
CA THR A 369 5.41 22.24 9.09
C THR A 369 6.57 21.92 10.04
N LEU A 370 7.18 22.93 10.68
CA LEU A 370 8.27 22.69 11.62
C LEU A 370 7.79 22.06 12.95
N PRO A 371 6.70 22.53 13.60
CA PRO A 371 6.14 21.86 14.77
C PRO A 371 5.73 20.40 14.54
N THR A 372 5.25 20.03 13.35
CA THR A 372 4.94 18.62 13.03
C THR A 372 6.19 17.75 12.93
N VAL A 373 7.32 18.30 12.47
CA VAL A 373 8.63 17.63 12.60
C VAL A 373 8.99 17.42 14.08
N TRP A 374 8.84 18.46 14.91
CA TRP A 374 9.11 18.37 16.35
C TRP A 374 8.16 17.42 17.08
N LEU A 375 6.90 17.31 16.66
CA LEU A 375 5.97 16.30 17.14
C LEU A 375 6.48 14.90 16.83
N GLY A 376 7.01 14.69 15.62
CA GLY A 376 7.70 13.46 15.23
C GLY A 376 8.92 13.18 16.12
N VAL A 377 9.78 14.17 16.32
CA VAL A 377 10.98 14.06 17.20
C VAL A 377 10.59 13.70 18.63
N ALA A 378 9.62 14.42 19.22
CA ALA A 378 9.15 14.16 20.58
C ALA A 378 8.52 12.77 20.71
N SER A 379 7.71 12.35 19.73
CA SER A 379 7.11 11.03 19.68
C SER A 379 8.16 9.92 19.57
N LEU A 380 9.17 10.09 18.71
CA LEU A 380 10.26 9.14 18.56
C LEU A 380 11.14 9.06 19.82
N ALA A 381 11.48 10.21 20.41
CA ALA A 381 12.22 10.28 21.66
C ALA A 381 11.49 9.53 22.78
N TRP A 382 10.17 9.66 22.85
CA TRP A 382 9.35 8.90 23.80
C TRP A 382 9.38 7.38 23.54
N GLU A 383 9.34 6.93 22.28
CA GLU A 383 9.50 5.51 21.95
C GLU A 383 10.90 4.98 22.32
N LEU A 384 11.95 5.77 22.08
CA LEU A 384 13.33 5.43 22.47
C LEU A 384 13.47 5.34 23.99
N LEU A 385 12.93 6.30 24.75
CA LEU A 385 12.93 6.27 26.22
C LEU A 385 12.19 5.04 26.76
N LYS A 386 11.04 4.68 26.18
CA LYS A 386 10.33 3.44 26.55
C LYS A 386 11.14 2.20 26.22
N ALA A 387 11.85 2.17 25.10
CA ALA A 387 12.71 1.06 24.72
C ALA A 387 13.90 0.92 25.68
N LEU A 388 14.55 2.04 26.03
CA LEU A 388 15.62 2.09 27.03
C LEU A 388 15.12 1.64 28.41
N TRP A 389 13.94 2.11 28.82
CA TRP A 389 13.32 1.67 30.08
C TRP A 389 13.04 0.16 30.08
N ARG A 390 12.51 -0.41 28.99
CA ARG A 390 12.31 -1.87 28.89
C ARG A 390 13.62 -2.64 28.94
N TRP A 391 14.69 -2.09 28.37
CA TRP A 391 16.01 -2.69 28.41
C TRP A 391 16.57 -2.73 29.85
N THR A 392 16.36 -1.69 30.68
CA THR A 392 16.81 -1.71 32.08
C THR A 392 16.11 -2.78 32.93
N GLN A 393 14.86 -3.11 32.58
CA GLN A 393 14.05 -4.13 33.26
C GLN A 393 14.43 -5.58 32.92
N LEU A 394 15.21 -5.82 31.87
CA LEU A 394 15.63 -7.18 31.50
C LEU A 394 16.53 -7.80 32.58
N ARG A 395 16.37 -9.09 32.86
CA ARG A 395 17.24 -9.85 33.77
C ARG A 395 18.32 -10.62 33.01
N GLY A 396 19.54 -10.64 33.55
CA GLY A 396 20.70 -11.38 33.01
C GLY A 396 21.60 -10.57 32.07
N TRP A 397 22.92 -10.65 32.26
CA TRP A 397 23.91 -9.85 31.53
C TRP A 397 23.97 -10.13 30.02
N LEU A 398 23.98 -11.40 29.62
CA LEU A 398 24.00 -11.78 28.19
C LEU A 398 22.76 -11.30 27.43
N ARG A 399 21.57 -11.39 28.05
CA ARG A 399 20.32 -10.89 27.45
C ARG A 399 20.30 -9.37 27.36
N LYS A 400 20.81 -8.68 28.39
CA LYS A 400 20.99 -7.22 28.37
C LYS A 400 21.94 -6.78 27.27
N PHE A 401 23.08 -7.47 27.08
CA PHE A 401 24.04 -7.18 26.04
C PHE A 401 23.45 -7.37 24.63
N TYR A 402 22.84 -8.54 24.37
CA TYR A 402 22.20 -8.81 23.08
C TYR A 402 21.07 -7.81 22.78
N ALA A 403 20.22 -7.51 23.77
CA ALA A 403 19.16 -6.52 23.63
C ALA A 403 19.71 -5.10 23.43
N ALA A 404 20.85 -4.74 24.05
CA ALA A 404 21.52 -3.46 23.82
C ALA A 404 22.01 -3.34 22.38
N VAL A 405 22.70 -4.37 21.86
CA VAL A 405 23.16 -4.38 20.45
C VAL A 405 21.99 -4.24 19.49
N GLN A 406 20.91 -5.00 19.68
CA GLN A 406 19.71 -4.91 18.84
C GLN A 406 19.02 -3.54 18.95
N LEU A 407 18.97 -2.97 20.15
CA LEU A 407 18.40 -1.65 20.39
C LEU A 407 19.24 -0.55 19.73
N SER A 408 20.57 -0.63 19.80
CA SER A 408 21.46 0.31 19.12
C SER A 408 21.29 0.24 17.60
N ILE A 409 21.33 -0.96 17.00
CA ILE A 409 21.16 -1.13 15.55
C ILE A 409 19.79 -0.61 15.10
N SER A 410 18.71 -1.03 15.78
CA SER A 410 17.35 -0.64 15.42
C SER A 410 17.11 0.85 15.67
N GLY A 411 17.64 1.40 16.76
CA GLY A 411 17.55 2.81 17.11
C GLY A 411 18.26 3.69 16.10
N THR A 412 19.50 3.35 15.72
CA THR A 412 20.26 4.06 14.68
C THR A 412 19.53 3.98 13.34
N ALA A 413 19.09 2.80 12.90
CA ALA A 413 18.34 2.66 11.66
C ALA A 413 17.07 3.51 11.65
N VAL A 414 16.33 3.55 12.77
CA VAL A 414 15.09 4.34 12.89
C VAL A 414 15.36 5.83 12.84
N VAL A 415 16.38 6.31 13.56
CA VAL A 415 16.77 7.73 13.54
C VAL A 415 17.25 8.14 12.15
N THR A 416 18.09 7.34 11.50
CA THR A 416 18.58 7.63 10.14
C THR A 416 17.43 7.66 9.13
N LEU A 417 16.53 6.68 9.15
CA LEU A 417 15.37 6.67 8.25
C LEU A 417 14.43 7.85 8.49
N PHE A 418 14.21 8.21 9.75
CA PHE A 418 13.44 9.40 10.09
C PHE A 418 14.11 10.65 9.49
N LEU A 419 15.42 10.84 9.70
CA LEU A 419 16.18 11.99 9.19
C LEU A 419 16.13 12.10 7.66
N ILE A 420 16.38 11.02 6.92
CA ILE A 420 16.32 11.07 5.44
C ILE A 420 14.90 11.36 4.96
N SER A 421 13.87 10.92 5.69
CA SER A 421 12.47 11.14 5.32
C SER A 421 11.98 12.59 5.55
N LEU A 422 12.72 13.39 6.33
CA LEU A 422 12.44 14.81 6.52
C LEU A 422 12.63 15.61 5.24
N VAL A 423 13.60 15.22 4.39
CA VAL A 423 13.89 15.90 3.11
C VAL A 423 12.68 15.89 2.18
N PRO A 424 12.11 14.73 1.78
CA PRO A 424 10.93 14.71 0.93
C PRO A 424 9.67 15.24 1.63
N TYR A 425 9.57 15.15 2.97
CA TYR A 425 8.49 15.77 3.73
C TYR A 425 8.52 17.31 3.61
N SER A 426 9.71 17.90 3.64
CA SER A 426 9.86 19.36 3.56
C SER A 426 9.47 19.96 2.21
N TYR A 427 9.35 19.17 1.14
CA TYR A 427 8.90 19.67 -0.17
C TYR A 427 7.48 20.25 -0.15
N VAL A 428 6.70 19.92 0.88
CA VAL A 428 5.36 20.48 1.11
C VAL A 428 5.43 22.00 1.37
N GLU A 429 6.52 22.50 1.95
CA GLU A 429 6.75 23.92 2.22
C GLU A 429 8.20 24.33 1.88
N PRO A 430 8.43 25.05 0.75
CA PRO A 430 9.78 25.34 0.27
C PRO A 430 10.70 26.08 1.26
N GLY A 431 10.16 26.91 2.15
CA GLY A 431 10.95 27.64 3.15
C GLY A 431 11.59 26.74 4.20
N THR A 432 10.92 25.66 4.58
CA THR A 432 11.39 24.66 5.54
C THR A 432 12.44 23.75 4.90
N HIS A 433 12.31 23.45 3.61
CA HIS A 433 13.29 22.67 2.85
C HIS A 433 14.70 23.28 2.93
N GLY A 434 14.80 24.60 2.75
CA GLY A 434 16.08 25.33 2.85
C GLY A 434 16.65 25.43 4.27
N ARG A 435 15.82 25.22 5.30
CA ARG A 435 16.23 25.28 6.72
C ARG A 435 16.64 23.91 7.28
N LEU A 436 16.41 22.83 6.54
CA LEU A 436 16.85 21.50 6.96
C LEU A 436 18.38 21.41 6.96
N TRP A 437 18.91 20.59 7.88
CA TRP A 437 20.33 20.45 8.09
C TRP A 437 21.03 19.80 6.89
N THR A 438 22.17 20.36 6.45
CA THR A 438 22.95 19.89 5.28
C THR A 438 23.26 18.38 5.28
N PRO A 439 23.63 17.75 6.41
CA PRO A 439 23.82 16.30 6.47
C PRO A 439 22.56 15.50 6.09
N ALA A 440 21.35 15.99 6.39
CA ALA A 440 20.12 15.30 6.01
C ALA A 440 19.97 15.24 4.48
N HIS A 441 20.25 16.35 3.79
CA HIS A 441 20.24 16.40 2.32
C HIS A 441 21.31 15.47 1.71
N ARG A 442 22.52 15.45 2.27
CA ARG A 442 23.60 14.56 1.81
C ARG A 442 23.24 13.09 2.00
N LEU A 443 22.69 12.73 3.16
CA LEU A 443 22.24 11.35 3.44
C LEU A 443 21.11 10.94 2.52
N PHE A 444 20.11 11.81 2.30
CA PHE A 444 19.02 11.55 1.37
C PHE A 444 19.51 11.34 -0.06
N GLY A 445 20.34 12.26 -0.59
CA GLY A 445 20.89 12.14 -1.94
C GLY A 445 21.74 10.89 -2.14
N ALA A 446 22.44 10.41 -1.10
CA ALA A 446 23.21 9.18 -1.17
C ALA A 446 22.35 7.92 -1.30
N VAL A 447 21.07 7.94 -0.90
CA VAL A 447 20.19 6.76 -0.88
C VAL A 447 18.91 6.92 -1.71
N GLU A 448 18.73 8.04 -2.41
CA GLU A 448 17.53 8.35 -3.21
C GLU A 448 17.25 7.26 -4.27
N HIS A 449 18.30 6.72 -4.89
CA HIS A 449 18.22 5.66 -5.89
C HIS A 449 17.66 4.32 -5.33
N LEU A 450 17.70 4.14 -4.00
CA LEU A 450 17.12 2.99 -3.28
C LEU A 450 15.66 3.19 -2.90
N GLN A 451 15.08 4.37 -3.11
CA GLN A 451 13.67 4.70 -2.81
C GLN A 451 13.28 4.47 -1.34
N LEU A 452 14.22 4.69 -0.41
CA LEU A 452 14.00 4.48 1.04
C LEU A 452 13.11 5.55 1.70
N ALA A 453 13.00 6.73 1.07
CA ALA A 453 12.12 7.81 1.49
C ALA A 453 11.67 8.59 0.26
N ASN A 454 10.37 8.87 0.15
CA ASN A 454 9.80 9.52 -1.03
C ASN A 454 8.84 10.66 -0.65
N SER A 455 8.54 11.49 -1.65
CA SER A 455 7.54 12.55 -1.52
C SER A 455 6.19 12.08 -2.07
N TYR A 456 5.11 12.60 -1.49
CA TYR A 456 3.76 12.18 -1.79
C TYR A 456 2.89 13.40 -2.13
N GLY A 457 2.11 13.29 -3.21
CA GLY A 457 1.28 14.39 -3.69
C GLY A 457 0.22 13.97 -4.69
N LEU A 458 -0.76 13.20 -4.22
CA LEU A 458 -1.82 12.65 -5.08
C LEU A 458 -2.89 13.69 -5.44
N PHE A 459 -3.30 13.68 -6.71
CA PHE A 459 -4.36 14.54 -7.26
C PHE A 459 -4.21 16.02 -6.91
N ARG A 460 -2.95 16.51 -6.93
CA ARG A 460 -2.58 17.89 -6.60
C ARG A 460 -3.47 18.90 -7.34
N ARG A 461 -3.69 18.69 -8.63
CA ARG A 461 -4.64 19.45 -9.46
C ARG A 461 -5.66 18.51 -10.05
N MET A 462 -6.89 19.01 -10.15
CA MET A 462 -7.96 18.29 -10.82
C MET A 462 -7.69 18.22 -12.31
N THR A 463 -7.62 17.01 -12.84
CA THR A 463 -7.49 16.78 -14.29
C THR A 463 -8.88 16.69 -14.92
N GLY A 464 -8.99 17.00 -16.21
CA GLY A 464 -10.23 16.85 -16.97
C GLY A 464 -11.36 17.79 -16.57
N VAL A 465 -11.07 18.98 -16.01
CA VAL A 465 -12.11 20.00 -15.78
C VAL A 465 -12.71 20.38 -17.14
N GLY A 466 -14.01 20.15 -17.31
CA GLY A 466 -14.70 20.31 -18.59
C GLY A 466 -14.58 19.10 -19.53
N GLY A 467 -14.33 17.90 -19.00
CA GLY A 467 -14.35 16.62 -19.70
C GLY A 467 -13.02 15.88 -19.59
N ARG A 468 -13.11 14.58 -19.31
CA ARG A 468 -11.97 13.67 -19.20
C ARG A 468 -11.30 13.49 -20.56
N PRO A 469 -10.05 13.93 -20.77
CA PRO A 469 -9.37 13.66 -22.04
C PRO A 469 -9.02 12.18 -22.15
N GLU A 470 -9.24 11.61 -23.32
CA GLU A 470 -8.92 10.23 -23.65
C GLU A 470 -8.35 10.13 -25.06
N VAL A 471 -7.28 9.37 -25.21
CA VAL A 471 -6.69 9.04 -26.52
C VAL A 471 -7.31 7.73 -27.00
N VAL A 472 -7.83 7.77 -28.23
CA VAL A 472 -8.40 6.63 -28.95
C VAL A 472 -7.49 6.31 -30.13
N LEU A 473 -6.99 5.07 -30.16
CA LEU A 473 -6.19 4.57 -31.28
C LEU A 473 -7.13 4.04 -32.36
N GLU A 474 -6.80 4.32 -33.61
CA GLU A 474 -7.55 3.85 -34.77
C GLU A 474 -6.58 3.23 -35.78
N GLY A 475 -6.95 2.07 -36.32
CA GLY A 475 -6.24 1.42 -37.42
C GLY A 475 -7.03 1.51 -38.72
N SER A 476 -6.33 1.39 -39.84
CA SER A 476 -6.93 1.35 -41.17
C SER A 476 -6.06 0.52 -42.13
N TYR A 477 -6.70 -0.10 -43.12
CA TYR A 477 -6.00 -0.78 -44.22
C TYR A 477 -5.78 0.15 -45.43
N ASP A 478 -6.66 1.14 -45.63
CA ASP A 478 -6.71 2.01 -46.81
C ASP A 478 -6.44 3.49 -46.51
N GLY A 479 -6.38 3.89 -45.23
CA GLY A 479 -6.21 5.27 -44.79
C GLY A 479 -7.52 6.09 -44.78
N HIS A 480 -8.64 5.52 -45.21
CA HIS A 480 -9.94 6.18 -45.31
C HIS A 480 -10.95 5.64 -44.29
N HIS A 481 -11.03 4.31 -44.15
CA HIS A 481 -11.91 3.65 -43.19
C HIS A 481 -11.13 3.32 -41.92
N TRP A 482 -11.48 4.00 -40.83
CA TRP A 482 -10.78 3.88 -39.55
C TRP A 482 -11.61 3.08 -38.55
N THR A 483 -10.98 2.08 -37.93
CA THR A 483 -11.60 1.24 -36.89
C THR A 483 -10.90 1.47 -35.56
N GLU A 484 -11.67 1.76 -34.51
CA GLU A 484 -11.15 1.98 -33.16
C GLU A 484 -10.56 0.71 -32.56
N ILE A 485 -9.39 0.85 -31.94
CA ILE A 485 -8.74 -0.20 -31.15
C ILE A 485 -9.19 -0.05 -29.70
N GLU A 486 -10.09 -0.93 -29.26
CA GLU A 486 -10.63 -0.89 -27.90
C GLU A 486 -9.68 -1.53 -26.88
N PHE A 487 -9.36 -0.78 -25.82
CA PHE A 487 -8.59 -1.27 -24.66
C PHE A 487 -9.48 -2.00 -23.66
N MET A 488 -8.94 -2.99 -22.95
CA MET A 488 -9.67 -3.74 -21.91
C MET A 488 -10.20 -2.88 -20.76
N TYR A 489 -9.41 -1.95 -20.23
CA TYR A 489 -9.66 -1.40 -18.90
C TYR A 489 -9.99 0.09 -18.87
N LYS A 490 -9.27 0.91 -19.64
CA LYS A 490 -9.57 2.35 -19.72
C LYS A 490 -10.93 2.63 -20.39
N PRO A 491 -11.53 3.80 -20.16
CA PRO A 491 -12.71 4.23 -20.93
C PRO A 491 -12.45 4.24 -22.45
N GLY A 492 -13.48 3.88 -23.21
CA GLY A 492 -13.44 3.76 -24.66
C GLY A 492 -14.84 3.63 -25.22
N ASN A 493 -15.32 2.40 -25.39
CA ASN A 493 -16.69 2.14 -25.81
C ASN A 493 -17.71 2.82 -24.87
N VAL A 494 -18.59 3.65 -25.43
CA VAL A 494 -19.54 4.48 -24.67
C VAL A 494 -20.62 3.68 -23.95
N SER A 495 -20.90 2.45 -24.42
CA SER A 495 -21.87 1.55 -23.83
C SER A 495 -21.26 0.61 -22.79
N ARG A 496 -19.92 0.58 -22.65
CA ARG A 496 -19.25 -0.29 -21.70
C ARG A 496 -19.17 0.35 -20.30
N PRO A 497 -19.64 -0.33 -19.24
CA PRO A 497 -19.39 0.12 -17.88
C PRO A 497 -17.90 0.12 -17.56
N PRO A 498 -17.42 1.00 -16.67
CA PRO A 498 -16.07 0.88 -16.13
C PRO A 498 -15.89 -0.45 -15.38
N PRO A 499 -14.76 -1.16 -15.51
CA PRO A 499 -14.57 -2.46 -14.87
C PRO A 499 -14.15 -2.36 -13.38
N VAL A 500 -14.31 -3.45 -12.63
CA VAL A 500 -13.78 -3.60 -11.27
C VAL A 500 -12.51 -4.46 -11.33
N LEU A 501 -11.35 -3.84 -11.06
CA LEU A 501 -10.05 -4.45 -11.36
C LEU A 501 -9.11 -4.58 -10.16
N VAL A 502 -9.42 -3.94 -9.03
CA VAL A 502 -8.57 -3.99 -7.83
C VAL A 502 -8.32 -5.46 -7.46
N PRO A 503 -7.08 -5.92 -7.25
CA PRO A 503 -5.83 -5.15 -7.12
C PRO A 503 -4.94 -5.08 -8.38
N HIS A 504 -5.43 -5.46 -9.55
CA HIS A 504 -4.67 -5.41 -10.81
C HIS A 504 -4.29 -3.97 -11.19
N GLN A 505 -3.03 -3.81 -11.62
CA GLN A 505 -2.48 -2.58 -12.17
C GLN A 505 -2.24 -2.70 -13.67
N PRO A 506 -3.16 -2.27 -14.53
CA PRO A 506 -2.91 -2.20 -15.96
C PRO A 506 -2.04 -0.97 -16.26
N ARG A 507 -0.72 -1.18 -16.39
CA ARG A 507 0.27 -0.10 -16.52
C ARG A 507 0.10 0.65 -17.83
N LEU A 508 -0.27 -0.04 -18.93
CA LEU A 508 -0.49 0.61 -20.22
C LEU A 508 -1.70 1.56 -20.18
N ASP A 509 -2.85 1.12 -19.67
CA ASP A 509 -4.05 1.94 -19.52
C ASP A 509 -3.82 3.17 -18.63
N TRP A 510 -3.08 2.99 -17.52
CA TRP A 510 -2.66 4.09 -16.67
C TRP A 510 -1.80 5.12 -17.41
N GLN A 511 -0.93 4.65 -18.30
CA GLN A 511 -0.03 5.52 -19.06
C GLN A 511 -0.76 6.22 -20.19
N MET A 512 -1.73 5.57 -20.82
CA MET A 512 -2.65 6.21 -21.76
C MET A 512 -3.42 7.37 -21.11
N TRP A 513 -3.85 7.23 -19.85
CA TRP A 513 -4.48 8.32 -19.11
C TRP A 513 -3.54 9.52 -18.94
N PHE A 514 -2.27 9.28 -18.58
CA PHE A 514 -1.28 10.37 -18.50
C PHE A 514 -0.97 10.98 -19.87
N ALA A 515 -0.85 10.16 -20.91
CA ALA A 515 -0.57 10.62 -22.27
C ALA A 515 -1.67 11.57 -22.78
N ALA A 516 -2.93 11.32 -22.42
CA ALA A 516 -4.07 12.16 -22.80
C ALA A 516 -4.04 13.57 -22.19
N LEU A 517 -3.26 13.81 -21.13
CA LEU A 517 -3.19 15.11 -20.45
C LEU A 517 -2.28 16.13 -21.15
N GLY A 518 -1.46 15.70 -22.10
CA GLY A 518 -0.51 16.54 -22.83
C GLY A 518 -0.45 16.21 -24.32
N PRO A 519 0.52 16.75 -25.07
CA PRO A 519 0.81 16.33 -26.44
C PRO A 519 1.53 14.97 -26.46
N HIS A 520 1.44 14.26 -27.59
CA HIS A 520 2.08 12.95 -27.77
C HIS A 520 3.61 12.99 -27.59
N THR A 521 4.25 14.13 -27.85
CA THR A 521 5.71 14.31 -27.70
C THR A 521 6.19 14.17 -26.26
N HIS A 522 5.30 14.37 -25.27
CA HIS A 522 5.61 14.13 -23.87
C HIS A 522 5.60 12.64 -23.51
N SER A 523 5.12 11.75 -24.39
CA SER A 523 5.03 10.31 -24.16
C SER A 523 5.80 9.52 -25.23
N PRO A 524 7.16 9.52 -25.21
CA PRO A 524 8.00 8.80 -26.16
C PRO A 524 7.59 7.33 -26.41
N TRP A 525 7.18 6.62 -25.35
CA TRP A 525 6.76 5.23 -25.41
C TRP A 525 5.55 5.01 -26.34
N PHE A 526 4.70 6.02 -26.52
CA PHE A 526 3.51 5.96 -27.38
C PHE A 526 3.91 5.76 -28.85
N THR A 527 5.01 6.38 -29.28
CA THR A 527 5.52 6.22 -30.65
C THR A 527 5.92 4.76 -30.93
N ASN A 528 6.56 4.10 -29.96
CA ASN A 528 6.91 2.68 -30.12
C ASN A 528 5.70 1.77 -29.97
N LEU A 529 4.68 2.15 -29.19
CA LEU A 529 3.38 1.45 -29.19
C LEU A 529 2.78 1.44 -30.60
N VAL A 530 2.72 2.60 -31.28
CA VAL A 530 2.22 2.69 -32.67
C VAL A 530 3.02 1.80 -33.61
N LEU A 531 4.36 1.83 -33.52
CA LEU A 531 5.23 0.95 -34.31
C LEU A 531 4.94 -0.54 -34.07
N CYS A 532 4.82 -0.96 -32.81
CA CYS A 532 4.53 -2.35 -32.46
C CYS A 532 3.18 -2.82 -32.99
N LEU A 533 2.17 -1.95 -33.00
CA LEU A 533 0.84 -2.27 -33.54
C LEU A 533 0.84 -2.36 -35.07
N LEU A 534 1.53 -1.44 -35.76
CA LEU A 534 1.75 -1.54 -37.22
C LEU A 534 2.49 -2.82 -37.62
N GLN A 535 3.41 -3.30 -36.77
CA GLN A 535 4.13 -4.55 -36.96
C GLN A 535 3.33 -5.80 -36.56
N GLY A 536 2.14 -5.65 -35.96
CA GLY A 536 1.35 -6.78 -35.48
C GLY A 536 2.00 -7.57 -34.34
N LYS A 537 2.75 -6.91 -33.44
CA LYS A 537 3.44 -7.60 -32.34
C LYS A 537 2.42 -8.15 -31.32
N GLU A 538 2.22 -9.47 -31.34
CA GLU A 538 1.28 -10.17 -30.45
C GLU A 538 1.44 -9.84 -28.97
N PRO A 539 2.66 -9.79 -28.37
CA PRO A 539 2.80 -9.45 -26.95
C PRO A 539 2.25 -8.08 -26.58
N VAL A 540 2.29 -7.11 -27.51
CA VAL A 540 1.75 -5.75 -27.32
C VAL A 540 0.24 -5.74 -27.52
N ILE A 541 -0.27 -6.49 -28.50
CA ILE A 541 -1.72 -6.66 -28.71
C ILE A 541 -2.37 -7.26 -27.46
N HIS A 542 -1.74 -8.26 -26.83
CA HIS A 542 -2.21 -8.87 -25.58
C HIS A 542 -2.32 -7.90 -24.39
N LEU A 543 -1.56 -6.78 -24.38
CA LEU A 543 -1.74 -5.72 -23.37
C LEU A 543 -3.02 -4.91 -23.59
N ILE A 544 -3.45 -4.79 -24.84
CA ILE A 544 -4.65 -4.02 -25.21
C ILE A 544 -5.89 -4.91 -25.11
N GLN A 545 -5.81 -6.15 -25.59
CA GLN A 545 -6.85 -7.17 -25.57
C GLN A 545 -6.28 -8.54 -25.27
N ASN A 546 -6.63 -9.11 -24.11
CA ASN A 546 -6.20 -10.47 -23.75
C ASN A 546 -6.82 -11.52 -24.68
N ASN A 547 -8.10 -11.32 -25.06
CA ASN A 547 -8.74 -12.11 -26.10
C ASN A 547 -8.46 -11.48 -27.47
N VAL A 548 -7.48 -12.04 -28.18
CA VAL A 548 -7.01 -11.54 -29.48
C VAL A 548 -8.14 -11.48 -30.52
N THR A 549 -9.19 -12.30 -30.44
CA THR A 549 -10.30 -12.24 -31.41
C THR A 549 -11.12 -10.95 -31.31
N MET A 550 -11.08 -10.25 -30.16
CA MET A 550 -11.72 -8.94 -29.99
C MET A 550 -10.87 -7.80 -30.55
N TYR A 551 -9.60 -8.05 -30.87
CA TYR A 551 -8.76 -7.05 -31.53
C TYR A 551 -9.14 -6.97 -33.02
N PRO A 552 -9.55 -5.79 -33.56
CA PRO A 552 -10.09 -5.71 -34.92
C PRO A 552 -9.12 -6.17 -36.01
N PHE A 553 -7.82 -6.00 -35.78
CA PHE A 553 -6.74 -6.30 -36.73
C PHE A 553 -6.01 -7.62 -36.42
N HIS A 554 -6.69 -8.58 -35.78
CA HIS A 554 -6.06 -9.85 -35.38
C HIS A 554 -5.66 -10.75 -36.54
N LYS A 555 -6.39 -10.67 -37.68
CA LYS A 555 -6.08 -11.48 -38.88
C LYS A 555 -4.89 -10.93 -39.66
N GLN A 556 -4.79 -9.61 -39.74
CA GLN A 556 -3.74 -8.90 -40.44
C GLN A 556 -3.51 -7.54 -39.78
N PRO A 557 -2.25 -7.14 -39.50
CA PRO A 557 -1.96 -5.84 -38.90
C PRO A 557 -2.44 -4.68 -39.77
N PRO A 558 -2.82 -3.54 -39.17
CA PRO A 558 -3.27 -2.38 -39.93
C PRO A 558 -2.10 -1.76 -40.74
N THR A 559 -2.41 -1.24 -41.92
CA THR A 559 -1.44 -0.52 -42.77
C THR A 559 -1.13 0.87 -42.21
N TYR A 560 -2.17 1.51 -41.63
CA TYR A 560 -2.10 2.85 -41.07
C TYR A 560 -2.61 2.84 -39.63
N ILE A 561 -1.98 3.64 -38.77
CA ILE A 561 -2.47 3.93 -37.43
C ILE A 561 -2.46 5.43 -37.21
N ARG A 562 -3.51 5.94 -36.57
CA ARG A 562 -3.59 7.31 -36.06
C ARG A 562 -4.13 7.30 -34.63
N ALA A 563 -4.06 8.44 -33.96
CA ALA A 563 -4.69 8.61 -32.66
C ALA A 563 -5.49 9.90 -32.58
N GLN A 564 -6.69 9.80 -32.02
CA GLN A 564 -7.62 10.91 -31.85
C GLN A 564 -7.81 11.21 -30.37
N ARG A 565 -7.92 12.49 -30.00
CA ARG A 565 -8.24 12.89 -28.64
C ARG A 565 -9.71 13.28 -28.51
N TYR A 566 -10.36 12.67 -27.54
CA TYR A 566 -11.75 12.95 -27.18
C TYR A 566 -11.83 13.48 -25.76
N LYS A 567 -12.93 14.15 -25.44
CA LYS A 567 -13.39 14.37 -24.07
C LYS A 567 -14.54 13.43 -23.77
N TYR A 568 -14.45 12.74 -22.64
CA TYR A 568 -15.46 11.84 -22.12
C TYR A 568 -16.15 12.46 -20.92
N TRP A 569 -17.43 12.14 -20.78
CA TRP A 569 -18.22 12.40 -19.58
C TRP A 569 -19.09 11.20 -19.27
N PHE A 570 -19.45 11.02 -18.00
CA PHE A 570 -20.49 10.09 -17.64
C PHE A 570 -21.83 10.53 -18.25
N SER A 571 -22.58 9.55 -18.74
CA SER A 571 -23.94 9.78 -19.22
C SER A 571 -24.88 10.09 -18.05
N PRO A 572 -25.86 10.98 -18.22
CA PRO A 572 -26.86 11.24 -17.20
C PRO A 572 -27.73 9.99 -16.95
N PRO A 573 -28.32 9.85 -15.74
CA PRO A 573 -29.26 8.77 -15.45
C PRO A 573 -30.43 8.78 -16.44
N GLY A 574 -30.92 7.59 -16.83
CA GLY A 574 -32.08 7.45 -17.71
C GLY A 574 -31.78 7.31 -19.21
N LYS A 575 -30.53 7.52 -19.66
CA LYS A 575 -30.12 7.12 -21.02
C LYS A 575 -29.81 5.62 -21.06
N GLN A 576 -30.70 4.82 -21.66
CA GLN A 576 -30.54 3.37 -21.73
C GLN A 576 -29.26 2.98 -22.50
N GLY A 577 -28.47 2.07 -21.92
CA GLY A 577 -27.33 1.43 -22.60
C GLY A 577 -26.08 2.29 -22.82
N GLN A 578 -26.01 3.51 -22.26
CA GLN A 578 -24.83 4.37 -22.37
C GLN A 578 -24.26 4.76 -21.00
N TRP A 579 -23.00 4.42 -20.75
CA TRP A 579 -22.27 4.81 -19.55
C TRP A 579 -21.49 6.11 -19.75
N TRP A 580 -21.06 6.36 -20.98
CA TRP A 580 -20.30 7.52 -21.36
C TRP A 580 -20.94 8.28 -22.52
N ARG A 581 -20.63 9.56 -22.58
CA ARG A 581 -20.74 10.38 -23.80
C ARG A 581 -19.36 10.92 -24.12
N ARG A 582 -19.05 11.08 -25.40
CA ARG A 582 -17.76 11.62 -25.84
C ARG A 582 -17.92 12.69 -26.90
N GLN A 583 -16.94 13.57 -26.99
CA GLN A 583 -16.83 14.60 -28.01
C GLN A 583 -15.41 14.62 -28.55
N TRP A 584 -15.25 14.59 -29.87
CA TRP A 584 -13.94 14.72 -30.50
C TRP A 584 -13.37 16.12 -30.26
N VAL A 585 -12.06 16.21 -30.05
CA VAL A 585 -11.37 17.47 -29.76
C VAL A 585 -10.37 17.80 -30.86
N GLU A 586 -9.39 16.92 -31.06
CA GLU A 586 -8.30 17.12 -32.02
C GLU A 586 -7.65 15.80 -32.38
N GLU A 587 -6.85 15.82 -33.44
CA GLU A 587 -5.91 14.76 -33.73
C GLU A 587 -4.77 14.77 -32.69
N PHE A 588 -4.52 13.62 -32.06
CA PHE A 588 -3.45 13.46 -31.06
C PHE A 588 -2.14 13.02 -31.71
N PHE A 589 -2.24 12.12 -32.69
CA PHE A 589 -1.10 11.56 -33.41
C PHE A 589 -1.49 11.35 -34.88
N PRO A 590 -0.69 11.83 -35.84
CA PRO A 590 -1.04 11.81 -37.26
C PRO A 590 -1.13 10.37 -37.80
N PRO A 591 -1.84 10.16 -38.91
CA PRO A 591 -1.86 8.88 -39.59
C PRO A 591 -0.46 8.55 -40.12
N VAL A 592 0.10 7.41 -39.70
CA VAL A 592 1.41 6.93 -40.12
C VAL A 592 1.34 5.47 -40.56
N SER A 593 2.30 5.06 -41.39
CA SER A 593 2.50 3.67 -41.84
C SER A 593 3.93 3.20 -41.59
N LEU A 594 4.22 1.93 -41.86
CA LEU A 594 5.60 1.41 -41.78
C LEU A 594 6.47 2.07 -42.86
N GLY A 595 7.62 2.61 -42.45
CA GLY A 595 8.53 3.35 -43.34
C GLY A 595 8.17 4.83 -43.51
N ASP A 596 7.15 5.32 -42.81
CA ASP A 596 6.79 6.74 -42.81
C ASP A 596 7.92 7.61 -42.21
N PRO A 597 8.33 8.70 -42.90
CA PRO A 597 9.44 9.54 -42.45
C PRO A 597 9.16 10.24 -41.11
N THR A 598 7.90 10.59 -40.81
CA THR A 598 7.51 11.21 -39.55
C THR A 598 7.64 10.23 -38.40
N LEU A 599 7.18 8.99 -38.60
CA LEU A 599 7.34 7.92 -37.60
C LEU A 599 8.83 7.63 -37.35
N GLU A 600 9.63 7.52 -38.41
CA GLU A 600 11.08 7.30 -38.27
C GLU A 600 11.77 8.45 -37.54
N MET A 601 11.43 9.70 -37.86
CA MET A 601 11.98 10.89 -37.21
C MET A 601 11.71 10.85 -35.70
N LEU A 602 10.45 10.59 -35.28
CA LEU A 602 10.08 10.50 -33.87
C LEU A 602 10.81 9.35 -33.15
N LEU A 603 10.91 8.18 -33.80
CA LEU A 603 11.65 7.04 -33.24
C LEU A 603 13.14 7.35 -33.06
N ARG A 604 13.76 8.12 -33.97
CA ARG A 604 15.15 8.57 -33.84
C ARG A 604 15.29 9.61 -32.73
N GLN A 605 14.39 10.60 -32.69
CA GLN A 605 14.38 11.66 -31.68
C GLN A 605 14.31 11.10 -30.26
N PHE A 606 13.50 10.05 -30.05
CA PHE A 606 13.35 9.41 -28.75
C PHE A 606 14.37 8.30 -28.48
N GLY A 607 15.32 8.04 -29.39
CA GLY A 607 16.32 6.99 -29.23
C GLY A 607 15.72 5.57 -29.19
N LEU A 608 14.57 5.37 -29.84
CA LEU A 608 13.83 4.10 -29.83
C LEU A 608 14.28 3.16 -30.96
N GLN A 609 15.01 3.65 -31.97
CA GLN A 609 15.67 2.83 -32.99
C GLN A 609 16.93 2.15 -32.41
N ASP A 610 16.78 0.94 -31.87
CA ASP A 610 17.92 0.16 -31.40
C ASP A 610 18.35 -0.84 -32.47
N LYS A 611 19.50 -0.58 -33.11
CA LYS A 611 20.14 -1.50 -34.07
C LYS A 611 21.03 -2.54 -33.37
N SER A 612 21.10 -2.54 -32.03
CA SER A 612 21.94 -3.49 -31.30
C SER A 612 21.42 -4.92 -31.50
N PRO A 613 22.30 -5.89 -31.81
CA PRO A 613 21.87 -7.26 -32.02
C PRO A 613 21.19 -7.79 -30.75
N PRO A 614 20.12 -8.60 -30.89
CA PRO A 614 19.56 -9.32 -29.76
C PRO A 614 20.68 -10.13 -29.09
N ARG A 615 20.79 -10.03 -27.76
CA ARG A 615 21.79 -10.78 -27.00
C ARG A 615 21.60 -12.27 -27.29
N ALA A 616 22.68 -12.98 -27.59
CA ALA A 616 22.64 -14.38 -28.00
C ALA A 616 21.80 -15.20 -27.02
N ARG A 617 20.70 -15.77 -27.52
CA ARG A 617 19.88 -16.72 -26.76
C ARG A 617 20.71 -17.98 -26.57
N SER A 618 20.74 -18.53 -25.35
CA SER A 618 21.18 -19.92 -25.16
C SER A 618 19.94 -20.81 -25.30
N PRO A 619 19.73 -21.46 -26.46
CA PRO A 619 18.52 -22.25 -26.73
C PRO A 619 18.37 -23.48 -25.81
N ASN A 620 19.45 -23.91 -25.15
CA ASN A 620 19.49 -25.13 -24.33
C ASN A 620 19.40 -24.88 -22.82
N ASN A 621 18.97 -23.69 -22.39
CA ASN A 621 18.80 -23.41 -20.96
C ASN A 621 17.46 -23.97 -20.45
N SER A 622 17.51 -24.96 -19.55
CA SER A 622 16.30 -25.56 -18.95
C SER A 622 15.42 -24.53 -18.24
N LEU A 623 16.04 -23.49 -17.66
CA LEU A 623 15.32 -22.44 -16.94
C LEU A 623 14.52 -21.55 -17.90
N SER A 624 15.06 -21.22 -19.07
CA SER A 624 14.33 -20.43 -20.07
C SER A 624 13.15 -21.22 -20.66
N GLN A 625 13.32 -22.54 -20.85
CA GLN A 625 12.24 -23.44 -21.26
C GLN A 625 11.13 -23.51 -20.20
N ALA A 626 11.49 -23.64 -18.91
CA ALA A 626 10.53 -23.63 -17.81
C ALA A 626 9.74 -22.32 -17.73
N LEU A 627 10.42 -21.17 -17.87
CA LEU A 627 9.75 -19.86 -17.88
C LEU A 627 8.76 -19.74 -19.05
N ASN A 628 9.16 -20.18 -20.24
CA ASN A 628 8.27 -20.20 -21.41
C ASN A 628 7.07 -21.12 -21.19
N TRP A 629 7.27 -22.29 -20.60
CA TRP A 629 6.17 -23.21 -20.27
C TRP A 629 5.19 -22.60 -19.27
N ILE A 630 5.69 -22.01 -18.18
CA ILE A 630 4.84 -21.31 -17.19
C ILE A 630 4.05 -20.19 -17.88
N ARG A 631 4.69 -19.42 -18.76
CA ARG A 631 4.04 -18.35 -19.51
C ARG A 631 2.90 -18.88 -20.37
N MET A 632 3.10 -19.98 -21.09
CA MET A 632 2.06 -20.61 -21.91
C MET A 632 0.86 -21.11 -21.09
N GLN A 633 1.09 -21.55 -19.85
CA GLN A 633 0.01 -21.97 -18.95
C GLN A 633 -0.77 -20.78 -18.38
N LEU A 634 -0.09 -19.65 -18.14
CA LEU A 634 -0.69 -18.47 -17.52
C LEU A 634 -1.25 -17.47 -18.54
N SER A 635 -0.81 -17.51 -19.80
CA SER A 635 -1.27 -16.57 -20.84
C SER A 635 -2.78 -16.59 -21.13
N PRO A 636 -3.53 -17.70 -20.99
CA PRO A 636 -4.98 -17.68 -21.18
C PRO A 636 -5.72 -16.98 -20.04
N LEU A 637 -5.10 -16.83 -18.87
CA LEU A 637 -5.76 -16.27 -17.70
C LEU A 637 -5.74 -14.75 -17.74
N GLU A 638 -6.92 -14.14 -17.59
CA GLU A 638 -6.99 -12.69 -17.40
C GLU A 638 -6.29 -12.29 -16.09
N PRO A 639 -5.54 -11.16 -16.07
CA PRO A 639 -4.80 -10.75 -14.88
C PRO A 639 -5.66 -10.62 -13.61
N PRO A 640 -6.88 -10.04 -13.62
CA PRO A 640 -7.73 -10.01 -12.42
C PRO A 640 -8.07 -11.41 -11.90
N THR A 641 -8.39 -12.34 -12.79
CA THR A 641 -8.71 -13.74 -12.45
C THR A 641 -7.53 -14.44 -11.80
N LEU A 642 -6.30 -14.22 -12.31
CA LEU A 642 -5.09 -14.73 -11.69
C LEU A 642 -4.91 -14.20 -10.25
N LEU A 643 -5.06 -12.88 -10.04
CA LEU A 643 -4.87 -12.25 -8.73
C LEU A 643 -5.90 -12.70 -7.70
N TRP A 644 -7.18 -12.73 -8.08
CA TRP A 644 -8.25 -13.23 -7.20
C TRP A 644 -8.12 -14.73 -6.95
N GLY A 645 -7.66 -15.50 -7.94
CA GLY A 645 -7.32 -16.92 -7.79
C GLY A 645 -6.22 -17.16 -6.75
N LEU A 646 -5.15 -16.36 -6.78
CA LEU A 646 -4.08 -16.43 -5.77
C LEU A 646 -4.59 -16.11 -4.37
N LEU A 647 -5.42 -15.07 -4.22
CA LEU A 647 -6.03 -14.74 -2.93
C LEU A 647 -6.98 -15.84 -2.44
N GLY A 648 -7.79 -16.39 -3.35
CA GLY A 648 -8.69 -17.51 -3.08
C GLY A 648 -7.93 -18.76 -2.63
N ALA A 649 -6.79 -19.07 -3.26
CA ALA A 649 -5.92 -20.16 -2.85
C ALA A 649 -5.37 -19.95 -1.43
N VAL A 650 -4.95 -18.73 -1.08
CA VAL A 650 -4.52 -18.40 0.29
C VAL A 650 -5.67 -18.61 1.28
N ALA A 651 -6.87 -18.13 0.97
CA ALA A 651 -8.05 -18.31 1.81
C ALA A 651 -8.39 -19.79 2.00
N ALA A 652 -8.43 -20.57 0.92
CA ALA A 652 -8.71 -22.01 0.95
C ALA A 652 -7.70 -22.78 1.83
N VAL A 653 -6.40 -22.52 1.65
CA VAL A 653 -5.36 -23.16 2.48
C VAL A 653 -5.51 -22.77 3.94
N ARG A 654 -5.81 -21.51 4.26
CA ARG A 654 -6.04 -21.07 5.65
C ARG A 654 -7.27 -21.73 6.27
N VAL A 655 -8.36 -21.90 5.51
CA VAL A 655 -9.55 -22.62 5.96
C VAL A 655 -9.22 -24.09 6.21
N MET A 656 -8.52 -24.75 5.29
CA MET A 656 -8.06 -26.14 5.48
C MET A 656 -7.17 -26.30 6.71
N GLN A 657 -6.21 -25.39 6.93
CA GLN A 657 -5.37 -25.38 8.12
C GLN A 657 -6.18 -25.22 9.42
N ALA A 658 -7.24 -24.40 9.38
CA ALA A 658 -8.13 -24.22 10.53
C ALA A 658 -8.99 -25.47 10.80
N MET A 659 -9.44 -26.18 9.75
CA MET A 659 -10.22 -27.41 9.88
C MET A 659 -9.37 -28.63 10.30
N LEU A 660 -8.13 -28.71 9.83
CA LEU A 660 -7.18 -29.80 10.15
C LEU A 660 -6.46 -29.60 11.49
N ALA A 661 -6.63 -28.44 12.13
CA ALA A 661 -6.08 -28.21 13.46
C ALA A 661 -6.71 -29.22 14.44
N PRO A 662 -5.91 -29.98 15.24
CA PRO A 662 -6.43 -31.01 16.12
C PRO A 662 -7.53 -30.47 17.04
N TRP A 663 -8.66 -31.19 17.11
CA TRP A 663 -9.84 -30.87 17.93
C TRP A 663 -9.55 -30.65 19.43
N SER A 664 -8.37 -31.02 19.92
CA SER A 664 -7.93 -30.74 21.30
C SER A 664 -7.71 -29.25 21.62
N LEU A 665 -7.73 -28.37 20.61
CA LEU A 665 -7.68 -26.91 20.77
C LEU A 665 -9.04 -26.21 20.59
N GLN A 666 -10.12 -26.96 20.31
CA GLN A 666 -11.45 -26.39 20.05
C GLN A 666 -12.55 -26.81 21.05
N SER A 667 -12.24 -27.56 22.12
CA SER A 667 -13.26 -28.03 23.07
C SER A 667 -13.25 -27.33 24.45
N SER A 668 -14.27 -26.48 24.65
CA SER A 668 -15.04 -26.13 25.87
C SER A 668 -14.44 -25.27 27.02
N PRO A 669 -15.14 -24.17 27.43
CA PRO A 669 -14.96 -23.48 28.71
C PRO A 669 -15.77 -24.08 29.87
N LEU A 670 -16.18 -25.36 29.82
CA LEU A 670 -17.02 -25.98 30.85
C LEU A 670 -16.29 -26.94 31.79
N ALA A 671 -15.11 -27.48 31.42
CA ALA A 671 -14.37 -28.42 32.28
C ALA A 671 -13.59 -27.77 33.43
N ARG A 672 -13.55 -26.42 33.53
CA ARG A 672 -12.82 -25.71 34.60
C ARG A 672 -13.67 -25.35 35.82
N ARG A 673 -14.98 -25.67 35.80
CA ARG A 673 -15.93 -25.20 36.83
C ARG A 673 -16.09 -26.14 38.04
N GLU A 674 -15.53 -27.34 38.02
CA GLU A 674 -15.75 -28.31 39.11
C GLU A 674 -14.66 -28.38 40.20
N LYS A 675 -13.56 -27.62 40.11
CA LYS A 675 -12.46 -27.76 41.09
C LYS A 675 -12.34 -26.68 42.17
N HIS A 676 -13.27 -25.74 42.30
CA HIS A 676 -13.25 -24.76 43.40
C HIS A 676 -14.63 -24.60 44.06
N LYS A 677 -14.96 -25.48 45.00
CA LYS A 677 -15.87 -25.18 46.11
C LYS A 677 -15.03 -24.68 47.30
N PRO A 678 -15.23 -23.46 47.82
CA PRO A 678 -14.57 -23.00 49.03
C PRO A 678 -15.28 -23.52 50.29
N ALA A 679 -14.49 -23.92 51.29
CA ALA A 679 -14.96 -24.30 52.62
C ALA A 679 -15.54 -23.09 53.39
N PRO A 680 -16.54 -23.27 54.28
CA PRO A 680 -17.16 -22.16 55.00
C PRO A 680 -16.28 -21.71 56.17
N LYS A 681 -16.09 -20.38 56.29
CA LYS A 681 -15.56 -19.73 57.50
C LYS A 681 -16.68 -19.65 58.54
N LYS A 682 -16.38 -20.01 59.79
CA LYS A 682 -17.23 -19.75 60.96
C LYS A 682 -16.46 -18.89 61.96
N ASP A 683 -17.19 -17.93 62.52
CA ASP A 683 -16.73 -16.77 63.27
C ASP A 683 -16.06 -17.07 64.61
N SER A 684 -15.30 -16.07 65.08
CA SER A 684 -14.70 -15.93 66.40
C SER A 684 -15.74 -15.74 67.51
N GLY A 685 -15.54 -16.38 68.67
CA GLY A 685 -16.24 -16.04 69.91
C GLY A 685 -15.94 -17.04 71.04
N ALA A 686 -15.41 -16.54 72.15
CA ALA A 686 -14.93 -17.28 73.31
C ALA A 686 -16.05 -17.97 74.13
N ALA A 687 -15.73 -19.09 74.80
CA ALA A 687 -15.86 -19.29 76.25
C ALA A 687 -15.88 -20.78 76.66
N SER A 688 -15.16 -21.06 77.74
CA SER A 688 -15.38 -22.06 78.80
C SER A 688 -15.43 -23.57 78.49
N ASP A 689 -14.46 -24.24 79.12
CA ASP A 689 -14.62 -25.34 80.08
C ASP A 689 -14.85 -26.80 79.65
N GLN A 690 -13.97 -27.60 80.27
CA GLN A 690 -14.14 -28.94 80.82
C GLN A 690 -13.90 -30.20 79.95
N ALA A 691 -12.79 -30.84 80.35
CA ALA A 691 -12.71 -32.23 80.84
C ALA A 691 -12.70 -33.39 79.83
N ALA A 692 -11.46 -33.88 79.58
CA ALA A 692 -10.98 -35.22 79.96
C ALA A 692 -11.65 -36.48 79.31
N PRO A 693 -11.08 -37.69 79.47
CA PRO A 693 -10.34 -38.33 78.38
C PRO A 693 -10.78 -39.78 78.13
N GLY A 694 -10.16 -40.45 77.14
CA GLY A 694 -9.98 -41.90 77.23
C GLY A 694 -10.19 -42.69 75.93
N PRO A 695 -9.65 -43.92 75.87
CA PRO A 695 -8.71 -44.27 74.82
C PRO A 695 -9.02 -45.63 74.15
N ASN A 696 -8.07 -46.12 73.36
CA ASN A 696 -7.87 -47.53 72.98
C ASN A 696 -8.88 -48.08 71.95
N SER A 697 -8.54 -48.97 71.03
CA SER A 697 -7.38 -49.85 70.87
C SER A 697 -7.53 -50.58 69.53
N SER A 698 -6.39 -50.98 68.96
CA SER A 698 -6.15 -52.31 68.36
C SER A 698 -6.94 -52.66 67.07
N THR A 699 -6.48 -53.43 66.09
CA THR A 699 -5.38 -54.40 66.02
C THR A 699 -5.22 -54.84 64.56
N SER A 700 -4.05 -55.41 64.26
CA SER A 700 -3.89 -56.62 63.42
C SER A 700 -4.09 -56.49 61.90
N SER A 701 -3.01 -56.44 61.13
CA SER A 701 -2.30 -57.59 60.51
C SER A 701 -2.79 -57.80 59.05
N SER A 702 -2.04 -58.27 58.05
CA SER A 702 -0.71 -58.83 57.92
C SER A 702 -0.35 -58.86 56.41
N ARG A 703 0.96 -58.83 56.08
CA ARG A 703 1.69 -59.70 55.11
C ARG A 703 1.15 -59.79 53.64
N ILE A 704 1.94 -59.87 52.55
CA ILE A 704 3.34 -60.24 52.31
C ILE A 704 3.67 -60.09 50.80
N THR A 705 4.92 -59.69 50.51
CA THR A 705 5.82 -60.02 49.36
C THR A 705 5.45 -59.69 47.90
N ARG A 706 6.30 -58.94 47.15
CA ARG A 706 7.49 -59.37 46.33
C ARG A 706 7.01 -59.86 44.94
N ARG A 707 7.56 -59.52 43.78
CA ARG A 707 8.96 -59.33 43.34
C ARG A 707 8.97 -58.74 41.92
N LYS A 708 10.07 -58.06 41.59
CA LYS A 708 10.51 -57.58 40.27
C LYS A 708 10.36 -58.58 39.11
N LYS A 709 10.13 -58.04 37.91
CA LYS A 709 11.11 -58.06 36.81
C LYS A 709 11.00 -56.78 36.00
#